data_AF-A0A7C5CVS4-F1
#
_entry.id   AF-A0A7C5CVS4-F1
#
_cell.length_a   1.000
_cell.length_b   1.000
_cell.length_c   1.000
_cell.angle_alpha   90.00
_cell.angle_beta   90.00
_cell.angle_gamma   90.00
#
_symmetry.space_group_name_H-M   'P 1'
#
loop_
_entity.id
_entity.type
_entity.pdbx_description
1 polymer ?
#
loop_
_entity_poly.entity_id
_entity_poly.type
_entity_poly.pdbx_seq_one_letter_code
_entity_poly.pdbx_strand_id
1 'polypeptide(L)'
;MMEIESTPGRIMHHSLVPFVIILLALYPLHLFVSADGSGEGMTTREAGANYLDMEDVSSMFPSTVIRNGSYWDITATLTLSAAQPLYLGPGDVLRFSEGSYLNLSAPVLVNGTEGGYVELLPLVEGSFWGGLNLFESDPSSVSRISHLKVSGAVIGVSTSTSDISMDHSNITGCERSGIEIRGPLDEGTSVDITDTDISGCGYYGIHLQKVGSANVERTLISQCGTGMRGFASTIFIEGTSIRNSTSLGLSLVNSRATATDTELGPMTGALSIAQDQVLLVNSSLTLNSSHIRGGKVGISCMSGSFLNMDRSEITSAFTDLVQSSSSTIHASGMLLSGGGESAFHLVDSELHSSGSDLIGNGAGSGDVVFSSIYMESSRAFLEGGTVAGSGDAHFHLVDSRITISNATLGEQGNDALILDRGSAADYVNVETPSDVTFLDMISVVRHSITCEIRAVDYETGTPLQNVQIEVRNREGETVAMKQTGSSGGTGPVLLEMYTNTSVMTMSNLPLSVTAVRDPYEVSVGTIEKDLRELTMTLYPPNDPPELDLLLPVNGTEVSDHVSVQGYISDDLEVHKLRYRVDGGSYHMIDLEVVESNGFFAVDIPLGPLSRGEHSLWVHAFDGTHLSNPSMRTLVVSAPGLDDSDSDGIPDIIEDADMDGEVDANETDPNDPDTDDDGLLDGIEIDDTDGNVTDPLNEDTDGDFILDGIEDANKNGRRDGNETDPNLADTDGDGYSDLDDRYPLDPTRHADLEEGNSNALLVLLMVVVVGILIILLAYALYLRLGGGNGTSGGEEGHRERGRKAPEPRREGGTTIRTRRGEKAGGNEREGYERRRENRKGP
;
A
#
# COMPACT_ATOMS: atom_id res chain seq x y z
N MET A 1 7.24 2.10 -32.34
CA MET A 1 8.67 2.42 -32.20
C MET A 1 8.85 3.94 -32.11
N MET A 2 9.18 4.42 -30.92
CA MET A 2 9.92 5.67 -30.71
C MET A 2 10.57 5.51 -29.34
N GLU A 3 11.87 5.25 -29.30
CA GLU A 3 12.59 5.12 -28.03
C GLU A 3 12.73 6.51 -27.41
N ILE A 4 12.32 6.64 -26.14
CA ILE A 4 12.55 7.83 -25.32
C ILE A 4 13.51 7.37 -24.23
N GLU A 5 14.75 7.86 -24.29
CA GLU A 5 15.79 7.55 -23.30
C GLU A 5 15.37 8.12 -21.93
N SER A 6 15.26 7.27 -20.91
CA SER A 6 14.96 7.68 -19.54
C SER A 6 16.21 8.23 -18.85
N THR A 7 16.18 9.51 -18.50
CA THR A 7 17.16 10.10 -17.56
C THR A 7 16.69 9.84 -16.12
N PRO A 8 17.55 9.32 -15.22
CA PRO A 8 17.18 9.13 -13.82
C PRO A 8 16.94 10.47 -13.10
N GLY A 9 16.13 10.45 -12.04
CA GLY A 9 15.90 11.62 -11.18
C GLY A 9 14.68 12.50 -11.51
N ARG A 10 13.67 11.97 -12.21
CA ARG A 10 12.36 12.64 -12.33
C ARG A 10 11.21 11.64 -12.45
N ILE A 11 10.29 11.68 -11.49
CA ILE A 11 8.98 11.02 -11.56
C ILE A 11 8.26 11.60 -12.79
N MET A 12 7.96 10.76 -13.79
CA MET A 12 7.23 11.19 -14.97
C MET A 12 5.73 11.08 -14.73
N HIS A 13 5.03 12.21 -14.80
CA HIS A 13 3.57 12.27 -14.78
C HIS A 13 3.00 11.50 -15.98
N HIS A 14 2.34 10.37 -15.73
CA HIS A 14 1.95 9.39 -16.77
C HIS A 14 0.73 9.80 -17.64
N SER A 15 0.33 11.08 -17.62
CA SER A 15 -0.88 11.62 -18.24
C SER A 15 -0.98 11.52 -19.78
N LEU A 16 0.09 11.11 -20.46
CA LEU A 16 0.10 10.91 -21.93
C LEU A 16 -0.29 9.49 -22.39
N VAL A 17 -0.18 8.48 -21.52
CA VAL A 17 -0.58 7.10 -21.85
C VAL A 17 -2.07 6.97 -22.21
N PRO A 18 -3.04 7.50 -21.40
CA PRO A 18 -4.45 7.31 -21.69
C PRO A 18 -4.88 7.88 -23.04
N PHE A 19 -4.28 8.98 -23.48
CA PHE A 19 -4.65 9.65 -24.74
C PHE A 19 -4.39 8.79 -25.99
N VAL A 20 -3.35 7.94 -25.95
CA VAL A 20 -3.00 7.03 -27.06
C VAL A 20 -3.90 5.79 -27.06
N ILE A 21 -4.20 5.24 -25.88
CA ILE A 21 -5.14 4.11 -25.73
C ILE A 21 -6.54 4.51 -26.19
N ILE A 22 -7.02 5.70 -25.78
CA ILE A 22 -8.30 6.26 -26.23
C ILE A 22 -8.32 6.43 -27.75
N LEU A 23 -7.25 6.94 -28.37
CA LEU A 23 -7.15 7.06 -29.83
C LEU A 23 -7.25 5.70 -30.55
N LEU A 24 -6.57 4.67 -30.05
CA LEU A 24 -6.63 3.30 -30.60
C LEU A 24 -8.01 2.66 -30.39
N ALA A 25 -8.61 2.81 -29.21
CA ALA A 25 -9.95 2.32 -28.91
C ALA A 25 -11.03 2.99 -29.77
N LEU A 26 -10.88 4.28 -30.09
CA LEU A 26 -11.84 5.05 -30.88
C LEU A 26 -11.77 4.82 -32.40
N TYR A 27 -10.70 4.23 -32.94
CA TYR A 27 -10.55 4.04 -34.40
C TYR A 27 -11.53 3.00 -34.98
N PRO A 28 -12.54 3.40 -35.79
CA PRO A 28 -13.47 2.48 -36.42
C PRO A 28 -12.99 2.16 -37.85
N LEU A 29 -11.77 1.64 -37.96
CA LEU A 29 -11.21 1.22 -39.25
C LEU A 29 -11.88 -0.08 -39.70
N HIS A 30 -12.95 0.04 -40.47
CA HIS A 30 -12.92 -0.15 -41.93
C HIS A 30 -14.34 -0.07 -42.52
N LEU A 31 -14.44 0.45 -43.75
CA LEU A 31 -15.69 0.56 -44.51
C LEU A 31 -16.39 -0.81 -44.67
N PHE A 32 -17.69 -0.74 -44.94
CA PHE A 32 -18.38 -1.78 -45.70
C PHE A 32 -17.61 -2.05 -47.01
N VAL A 33 -17.25 -3.31 -47.25
CA VAL A 33 -17.39 -3.82 -48.62
C VAL A 33 -18.88 -4.11 -48.77
N SER A 34 -19.60 -3.23 -49.46
CA SER A 34 -20.93 -3.62 -49.95
C SER A 34 -20.74 -4.73 -50.97
N ALA A 35 -21.65 -5.71 -50.97
CA ALA A 35 -21.63 -6.81 -51.94
C ALA A 35 -22.13 -6.33 -53.31
N ASP A 36 -21.37 -5.42 -53.94
CA ASP A 36 -21.68 -4.75 -55.21
C ASP A 36 -21.54 -5.73 -56.40
N GLY A 37 -22.52 -6.63 -56.51
CA GLY A 37 -23.11 -7.03 -57.79
C GLY A 37 -22.28 -7.94 -58.71
N SER A 38 -22.26 -9.25 -58.42
CA SER A 38 -22.16 -10.26 -59.50
C SER A 38 -22.90 -11.59 -59.26
N GLY A 39 -23.59 -11.77 -58.13
CA GLY A 39 -24.39 -12.98 -57.85
C GLY A 39 -25.74 -12.98 -58.57
N GLU A 40 -26.29 -14.16 -58.81
CA GLU A 40 -27.66 -14.32 -59.35
C GLU A 40 -28.68 -13.92 -58.26
N GLY A 41 -29.27 -12.72 -58.38
CA GLY A 41 -30.29 -12.23 -57.45
C GLY A 41 -31.71 -12.48 -57.98
N MET A 42 -32.59 -13.08 -57.17
CA MET A 42 -33.99 -13.32 -57.51
C MET A 42 -34.92 -13.07 -56.31
N THR A 43 -36.08 -12.45 -56.57
CA THR A 43 -37.18 -12.29 -55.61
C THR A 43 -38.29 -13.32 -55.91
N THR A 44 -38.67 -14.16 -54.94
CA THR A 44 -39.66 -15.24 -55.18
C THR A 44 -40.83 -15.26 -54.18
N ARG A 45 -42.03 -15.19 -54.77
CA ARG A 45 -43.40 -15.61 -54.35
C ARG A 45 -43.79 -15.80 -52.87
N GLU A 46 -45.02 -15.39 -52.59
CA GLU A 46 -45.71 -15.53 -51.30
C GLU A 46 -46.34 -16.93 -51.03
N ALA A 47 -46.57 -17.17 -49.73
CA ALA A 47 -47.73 -17.88 -49.15
C ALA A 47 -47.85 -19.40 -49.34
N GLY A 48 -47.06 -20.14 -48.56
CA GLY A 48 -47.32 -21.52 -48.15
C GLY A 48 -46.21 -22.00 -47.22
N ALA A 49 -46.54 -22.39 -45.99
CA ALA A 49 -45.53 -22.67 -44.96
C ALA A 49 -44.71 -23.94 -45.30
N ASN A 50 -43.56 -23.71 -45.93
CA ASN A 50 -42.42 -24.61 -46.12
C ASN A 50 -41.15 -23.75 -46.03
N TYR A 51 -40.06 -24.32 -45.55
CA TYR A 51 -38.73 -23.72 -45.63
C TYR A 51 -38.16 -23.89 -47.05
N LEU A 52 -37.14 -23.12 -47.39
CA LEU A 52 -36.30 -23.41 -48.55
C LEU A 52 -35.18 -24.36 -48.10
N ASP A 53 -35.00 -25.51 -48.77
CA ASP A 53 -33.87 -26.42 -48.52
C ASP A 53 -32.77 -26.30 -49.60
N MET A 54 -31.65 -27.01 -49.42
CA MET A 54 -30.52 -26.92 -50.35
C MET A 54 -30.76 -27.58 -51.72
N GLU A 55 -31.72 -28.50 -51.85
CA GLU A 55 -32.15 -29.04 -53.15
C GLU A 55 -33.00 -27.99 -53.89
N ASP A 56 -33.90 -27.29 -53.20
CA ASP A 56 -34.65 -26.16 -53.74
C ASP A 56 -33.68 -25.03 -54.18
N VAL A 57 -32.72 -24.64 -53.32
CA VAL A 57 -31.67 -23.65 -53.64
C VAL A 57 -30.87 -24.08 -54.88
N SER A 58 -30.43 -25.34 -54.96
CA SER A 58 -29.68 -25.86 -56.11
C SER A 58 -30.52 -25.88 -57.39
N SER A 59 -31.84 -26.10 -57.27
CA SER A 59 -32.77 -25.99 -58.41
C SER A 59 -32.97 -24.56 -58.91
N MET A 60 -32.88 -23.57 -58.01
CA MET A 60 -32.98 -22.15 -58.32
C MET A 60 -31.68 -21.57 -58.90
N PHE A 61 -30.52 -22.02 -58.39
CA PHE A 61 -29.19 -21.50 -58.73
C PHE A 61 -28.21 -22.59 -59.18
N PRO A 62 -28.53 -23.40 -60.21
CA PRO A 62 -27.74 -24.59 -60.62
C PRO A 62 -26.35 -24.26 -61.20
N SER A 63 -26.07 -22.98 -61.46
CA SER A 63 -24.76 -22.43 -61.80
C SER A 63 -23.84 -22.25 -60.58
N THR A 64 -24.44 -21.95 -59.43
CA THR A 64 -23.79 -21.42 -58.22
C THR A 64 -23.75 -22.45 -57.11
N VAL A 65 -24.78 -23.31 -57.00
CA VAL A 65 -24.95 -24.29 -55.92
C VAL A 65 -24.98 -25.69 -56.51
N ILE A 66 -23.84 -26.38 -56.45
CA ILE A 66 -23.60 -27.65 -57.14
C ILE A 66 -23.52 -28.78 -56.12
N ARG A 67 -24.41 -29.77 -56.23
CA ARG A 67 -24.33 -30.97 -55.40
C ARG A 67 -23.15 -31.85 -55.79
N ASN A 68 -22.23 -32.08 -54.86
CA ASN A 68 -21.01 -32.87 -55.05
C ASN A 68 -20.98 -34.03 -54.04
N GLY A 69 -21.74 -35.09 -54.33
CA GLY A 69 -21.94 -36.20 -53.40
C GLY A 69 -22.78 -35.77 -52.19
N SER A 70 -22.16 -35.78 -51.00
CA SER A 70 -22.77 -35.30 -49.75
C SER A 70 -22.55 -33.80 -49.49
N TYR A 71 -21.84 -33.10 -50.37
CA TYR A 71 -21.48 -31.69 -50.20
C TYR A 71 -22.29 -30.78 -51.14
N TRP A 72 -22.49 -29.53 -50.72
CA TRP A 72 -23.04 -28.45 -51.53
C TRP A 72 -21.93 -27.45 -51.86
N ASP A 73 -21.43 -27.47 -53.10
CA ASP A 73 -20.36 -26.57 -53.53
C ASP A 73 -20.94 -25.24 -54.00
N ILE A 74 -20.61 -24.17 -53.27
CA ILE A 74 -21.06 -22.80 -53.50
C ILE A 74 -19.94 -22.07 -54.27
N THR A 75 -20.10 -21.98 -55.60
CA THR A 75 -19.02 -21.57 -56.52
C THR A 75 -18.88 -20.06 -56.68
N ALA A 76 -19.89 -19.29 -56.28
CA ALA A 76 -19.91 -17.83 -56.23
C ALA A 76 -20.85 -17.37 -55.09
N THR A 77 -20.83 -16.07 -54.75
CA THR A 77 -21.70 -15.51 -53.71
C THR A 77 -23.18 -15.82 -53.94
N LEU A 78 -23.78 -16.52 -52.98
CA LEU A 78 -25.19 -16.89 -52.97
C LEU A 78 -25.98 -15.84 -52.18
N THR A 79 -26.94 -15.17 -52.85
CA THR A 79 -27.81 -14.16 -52.22
C THR A 79 -29.27 -14.58 -52.30
N LEU A 80 -29.83 -15.01 -51.17
CA LEU A 80 -31.23 -15.45 -51.06
C LEU A 80 -32.12 -14.29 -50.58
N SER A 81 -32.74 -13.61 -51.54
CA SER A 81 -33.78 -12.59 -51.30
C SER A 81 -35.19 -13.23 -51.23
N ALA A 82 -35.33 -14.20 -50.33
CA ALA A 82 -36.55 -15.00 -50.17
C ALA A 82 -37.55 -14.35 -49.19
N ALA A 83 -38.82 -14.73 -49.31
CA ALA A 83 -39.86 -14.49 -48.30
C ALA A 83 -40.07 -15.70 -47.36
N GLN A 84 -39.23 -16.73 -47.48
CA GLN A 84 -39.26 -17.98 -46.74
C GLN A 84 -37.90 -18.18 -46.04
N PRO A 85 -37.84 -18.72 -44.82
CA PRO A 85 -36.57 -18.97 -44.14
C PRO A 85 -35.78 -20.11 -44.83
N LEU A 86 -34.46 -20.01 -44.83
CA LEU A 86 -33.56 -21.10 -45.26
C LEU A 86 -33.47 -22.15 -44.14
N TYR A 87 -33.63 -23.43 -44.49
CA TYR A 87 -33.41 -24.55 -43.56
C TYR A 87 -32.14 -25.32 -43.93
N LEU A 88 -31.29 -25.55 -42.93
CA LEU A 88 -30.12 -26.44 -43.02
C LEU A 88 -30.27 -27.55 -41.98
N GLY A 89 -30.21 -28.81 -42.42
CA GLY A 89 -30.51 -29.99 -41.60
C GLY A 89 -29.28 -30.74 -41.11
N PRO A 90 -29.44 -31.73 -40.20
CA PRO A 90 -28.31 -32.42 -39.59
C PRO A 90 -27.39 -33.09 -40.62
N GLY A 91 -26.12 -32.66 -40.65
CA GLY A 91 -25.11 -33.18 -41.58
C GLY A 91 -25.09 -32.50 -42.96
N ASP A 92 -25.82 -31.40 -43.19
CA ASP A 92 -25.61 -30.57 -44.38
C ASP A 92 -24.23 -29.90 -44.33
N VAL A 93 -23.46 -30.00 -45.42
CA VAL A 93 -22.11 -29.43 -45.53
C VAL A 93 -22.00 -28.55 -46.79
N LEU A 94 -21.81 -27.25 -46.58
CA LEU A 94 -21.72 -26.24 -47.65
C LEU A 94 -20.27 -25.75 -47.76
N ARG A 95 -19.73 -25.77 -48.99
CA ARG A 95 -18.32 -25.48 -49.28
C ARG A 95 -18.18 -24.27 -50.20
N PHE A 96 -17.59 -23.19 -49.70
CA PHE A 96 -17.61 -21.87 -50.34
C PHE A 96 -16.33 -21.53 -51.10
N SER A 97 -16.44 -21.03 -52.32
CA SER A 97 -15.29 -20.50 -53.06
C SER A 97 -14.70 -19.26 -52.38
N GLU A 98 -13.42 -18.99 -52.63
CA GLU A 98 -12.68 -17.86 -52.05
C GLU A 98 -13.42 -16.52 -52.24
N GLY A 99 -13.66 -15.80 -51.16
CA GLY A 99 -14.41 -14.54 -51.14
C GLY A 99 -15.93 -14.64 -51.40
N SER A 100 -16.52 -15.84 -51.53
CA SER A 100 -17.98 -15.99 -51.70
C SER A 100 -18.74 -15.94 -50.38
N TYR A 101 -19.90 -15.26 -50.36
CA TYR A 101 -20.73 -15.07 -49.16
C TYR A 101 -22.00 -15.93 -49.22
N LEU A 102 -22.55 -16.27 -48.04
CA LEU A 102 -23.94 -16.71 -47.87
C LEU A 102 -24.76 -15.53 -47.35
N ASN A 103 -25.48 -14.85 -48.25
CA ASN A 103 -26.21 -13.62 -48.00
C ASN A 103 -27.72 -13.89 -47.89
N LEU A 104 -28.34 -13.68 -46.73
CA LEU A 104 -29.75 -13.97 -46.47
C LEU A 104 -30.54 -12.71 -46.08
N SER A 105 -31.67 -12.43 -46.76
CA SER A 105 -32.61 -11.37 -46.38
C SER A 105 -33.87 -11.87 -45.65
N ALA A 106 -33.86 -13.12 -45.22
CA ALA A 106 -34.85 -13.78 -44.39
C ALA A 106 -34.11 -14.69 -43.40
N PRO A 107 -34.70 -15.01 -42.23
CA PRO A 107 -34.00 -15.76 -41.20
C PRO A 107 -33.55 -17.15 -41.65
N VAL A 108 -32.53 -17.68 -40.99
CA VAL A 108 -32.08 -19.06 -41.14
C VAL A 108 -32.58 -19.92 -39.97
N LEU A 109 -32.92 -21.17 -40.27
CA LEU A 109 -33.09 -22.24 -39.28
C LEU A 109 -32.01 -23.29 -39.54
N VAL A 110 -30.89 -23.16 -38.83
CA VAL A 110 -29.85 -24.20 -38.77
C VAL A 110 -30.23 -25.16 -37.64
N ASN A 111 -30.51 -26.40 -38.00
CA ASN A 111 -31.04 -27.42 -37.11
C ASN A 111 -30.10 -28.64 -37.12
N GLY A 112 -28.84 -28.43 -36.70
CA GLY A 112 -27.86 -29.50 -36.54
C GLY A 112 -28.09 -30.35 -35.28
N THR A 113 -27.19 -31.30 -35.04
CA THR A 113 -27.17 -32.14 -33.82
C THR A 113 -25.73 -32.51 -33.44
N GLU A 114 -25.51 -32.95 -32.20
CA GLU A 114 -24.21 -33.42 -31.69
C GLU A 114 -23.51 -34.44 -32.63
N GLY A 115 -24.28 -35.38 -33.20
CA GLY A 115 -23.80 -36.39 -34.14
C GLY A 115 -23.86 -35.99 -35.63
N GLY A 116 -24.27 -34.75 -35.93
CA GLY A 116 -24.57 -34.28 -37.28
C GLY A 116 -24.74 -32.76 -37.30
N TYR A 117 -23.64 -32.04 -37.13
CA TYR A 117 -23.57 -30.59 -37.26
C TYR A 117 -23.92 -30.15 -38.70
N VAL A 118 -24.32 -28.90 -38.86
CA VAL A 118 -24.27 -28.21 -40.17
C VAL A 118 -22.90 -27.57 -40.30
N GLU A 119 -22.19 -27.78 -41.41
CA GLU A 119 -20.80 -27.30 -41.56
C GLU A 119 -20.66 -26.33 -42.75
N LEU A 120 -20.18 -25.12 -42.48
CA LEU A 120 -19.89 -24.07 -43.46
C LEU A 120 -18.37 -23.81 -43.49
N LEU A 121 -17.72 -24.17 -44.61
CA LEU A 121 -16.26 -24.16 -44.72
C LEU A 121 -15.80 -23.73 -46.12
N PRO A 122 -14.54 -23.32 -46.33
CA PRO A 122 -14.03 -23.04 -47.67
C PRO A 122 -13.93 -24.31 -48.54
N LEU A 123 -14.14 -24.12 -49.84
CA LEU A 123 -14.01 -25.15 -50.89
C LEU A 123 -12.54 -25.53 -51.16
N VAL A 124 -11.61 -24.64 -50.81
CA VAL A 124 -10.16 -24.88 -50.82
C VAL A 124 -9.62 -24.65 -49.41
N GLU A 125 -9.02 -25.68 -48.82
CA GLU A 125 -8.42 -25.62 -47.48
C GLU A 125 -7.39 -24.49 -47.38
N GLY A 126 -7.52 -23.62 -46.38
CA GLY A 126 -6.65 -22.45 -46.20
C GLY A 126 -7.01 -21.20 -47.02
N SER A 127 -8.05 -21.23 -47.84
CA SER A 127 -8.66 -20.02 -48.42
C SER A 127 -9.75 -19.44 -47.48
N PHE A 128 -10.03 -18.15 -47.58
CA PHE A 128 -11.11 -17.51 -46.83
C PHE A 128 -12.37 -17.31 -47.69
N TRP A 129 -13.53 -17.64 -47.13
CA TRP A 129 -14.85 -17.33 -47.72
C TRP A 129 -15.54 -16.21 -46.93
N GLY A 130 -16.54 -15.54 -47.50
CA GLY A 130 -17.07 -14.28 -47.00
C GLY A 130 -17.77 -14.35 -45.64
N GLY A 131 -18.48 -15.44 -45.35
CA GLY A 131 -19.25 -15.63 -44.12
C GLY A 131 -20.76 -15.83 -44.31
N LEU A 132 -21.44 -16.21 -43.23
CA LEU A 132 -22.91 -16.19 -43.12
C LEU A 132 -23.37 -14.78 -42.73
N ASN A 133 -24.06 -14.09 -43.63
CA ASN A 133 -24.45 -12.69 -43.47
C ASN A 133 -25.98 -12.54 -43.54
N LEU A 134 -26.57 -12.12 -42.42
CA LEU A 134 -28.00 -11.95 -42.19
C LEU A 134 -28.35 -10.45 -42.25
N PHE A 135 -29.18 -10.06 -43.21
CA PHE A 135 -29.66 -8.69 -43.38
C PHE A 135 -31.17 -8.73 -43.63
N GLU A 136 -31.86 -9.39 -42.70
CA GLU A 136 -33.27 -9.73 -42.85
C GLU A 136 -34.12 -8.46 -42.89
N SER A 137 -35.10 -8.42 -43.80
CA SER A 137 -35.85 -7.20 -44.11
C SER A 137 -36.94 -6.84 -43.10
N ASP A 138 -37.21 -7.72 -42.13
CA ASP A 138 -38.18 -7.54 -41.05
C ASP A 138 -37.45 -7.73 -39.72
N PRO A 139 -37.30 -6.69 -38.88
CA PRO A 139 -36.55 -6.75 -37.64
C PRO A 139 -37.22 -7.59 -36.54
N SER A 140 -38.46 -8.07 -36.75
CA SER A 140 -39.11 -9.06 -35.89
C SER A 140 -38.84 -10.52 -36.28
N SER A 141 -37.98 -10.72 -37.29
CA SER A 141 -37.48 -12.05 -37.65
C SER A 141 -36.38 -12.52 -36.71
N VAL A 142 -36.30 -13.83 -36.50
CA VAL A 142 -35.36 -14.48 -35.57
C VAL A 142 -34.61 -15.58 -36.31
N SER A 143 -33.31 -15.39 -36.53
CA SER A 143 -32.44 -16.47 -36.99
C SER A 143 -32.11 -17.42 -35.84
N ARG A 144 -32.27 -18.73 -36.08
CA ARG A 144 -32.07 -19.80 -35.09
C ARG A 144 -30.98 -20.75 -35.56
N ILE A 145 -29.94 -20.90 -34.75
CA ILE A 145 -28.70 -21.57 -35.14
C ILE A 145 -28.25 -22.56 -34.06
N SER A 146 -28.65 -23.83 -34.20
CA SER A 146 -28.19 -24.91 -33.32
C SER A 146 -27.19 -25.82 -34.03
N HIS A 147 -26.08 -26.13 -33.35
CA HIS A 147 -25.03 -27.04 -33.83
C HIS A 147 -24.50 -26.68 -35.24
N LEU A 148 -24.15 -25.41 -35.42
CA LEU A 148 -23.43 -24.92 -36.60
C LEU A 148 -21.91 -25.04 -36.38
N LYS A 149 -21.17 -25.44 -37.42
CA LYS A 149 -19.73 -25.17 -37.53
C LYS A 149 -19.48 -24.16 -38.64
N VAL A 150 -18.68 -23.15 -38.34
CA VAL A 150 -18.10 -22.24 -39.32
C VAL A 150 -16.59 -22.33 -39.24
N SER A 151 -15.91 -22.56 -40.35
CA SER A 151 -14.44 -22.53 -40.41
C SER A 151 -13.96 -21.68 -41.58
N GLY A 152 -12.85 -20.95 -41.38
CA GLY A 152 -12.14 -20.24 -42.46
C GLY A 152 -12.96 -19.14 -43.14
N ALA A 153 -13.85 -18.46 -42.42
CA ALA A 153 -14.60 -17.32 -42.95
C ALA A 153 -13.86 -15.98 -42.71
N VAL A 154 -14.18 -14.92 -43.46
CA VAL A 154 -13.72 -13.55 -43.13
C VAL A 154 -14.43 -13.09 -41.86
N ILE A 155 -15.74 -13.20 -41.83
CA ILE A 155 -16.57 -13.09 -40.61
C ILE A 155 -17.37 -14.39 -40.50
N GLY A 156 -17.42 -15.03 -39.32
CA GLY A 156 -18.13 -16.31 -39.15
C GLY A 156 -19.63 -16.16 -39.37
N VAL A 157 -20.27 -15.36 -38.51
CA VAL A 157 -21.69 -14.99 -38.63
C VAL A 157 -21.86 -13.48 -38.37
N SER A 158 -22.63 -12.79 -39.20
CA SER A 158 -23.00 -11.38 -38.99
C SER A 158 -24.49 -11.11 -39.12
N THR A 159 -25.02 -10.20 -38.30
CA THR A 159 -26.36 -9.61 -38.47
C THR A 159 -26.35 -8.10 -38.18
N SER A 160 -27.27 -7.37 -38.81
CA SER A 160 -27.43 -5.91 -38.63
C SER A 160 -28.87 -5.44 -38.39
N THR A 161 -29.86 -6.35 -38.43
CA THR A 161 -31.28 -5.97 -38.41
C THR A 161 -32.21 -6.84 -37.56
N SER A 162 -31.77 -8.01 -37.07
CA SER A 162 -32.64 -9.03 -36.48
C SER A 162 -32.10 -9.67 -35.21
N ASP A 163 -33.02 -10.27 -34.45
CA ASP A 163 -32.71 -11.23 -33.38
C ASP A 163 -31.87 -12.40 -33.91
N ILE A 164 -30.96 -12.88 -33.06
CA ILE A 164 -30.20 -14.11 -33.32
C ILE A 164 -30.15 -14.96 -32.05
N SER A 165 -30.48 -16.24 -32.20
CA SER A 165 -30.41 -17.24 -31.14
C SER A 165 -29.49 -18.37 -31.63
N MET A 166 -28.31 -18.49 -31.02
CA MET A 166 -27.26 -19.44 -31.40
C MET A 166 -26.86 -20.32 -30.21
N ASP A 167 -26.86 -21.63 -30.41
CA ASP A 167 -26.54 -22.63 -29.39
C ASP A 167 -25.63 -23.76 -29.91
N HIS A 168 -24.84 -24.37 -29.01
CA HIS A 168 -24.00 -25.56 -29.25
C HIS A 168 -23.09 -25.51 -30.48
N SER A 169 -22.68 -24.30 -30.88
CA SER A 169 -22.02 -24.04 -32.17
C SER A 169 -20.51 -23.84 -32.04
N ASN A 170 -19.78 -23.89 -33.17
CA ASN A 170 -18.33 -23.73 -33.22
C ASN A 170 -17.94 -22.79 -34.38
N ILE A 171 -17.16 -21.75 -34.10
CA ILE A 171 -16.72 -20.76 -35.10
C ILE A 171 -15.20 -20.63 -35.01
N THR A 172 -14.49 -21.10 -36.02
CA THR A 172 -13.03 -21.33 -35.99
C THR A 172 -12.25 -20.65 -37.11
N GLY A 173 -11.14 -20.03 -36.74
CA GLY A 173 -10.12 -19.55 -37.69
C GLY A 173 -10.62 -18.45 -38.63
N CYS A 174 -11.44 -17.51 -38.14
CA CYS A 174 -11.94 -16.42 -38.97
C CYS A 174 -10.88 -15.32 -39.18
N GLU A 175 -10.76 -14.78 -40.39
CA GLU A 175 -9.77 -13.73 -40.70
C GLU A 175 -9.99 -12.47 -39.84
N ARG A 176 -11.26 -12.11 -39.60
CA ARG A 176 -11.68 -10.93 -38.84
C ARG A 176 -12.42 -11.30 -37.55
N SER A 177 -13.71 -11.63 -37.67
CA SER A 177 -14.63 -11.70 -36.54
C SER A 177 -15.28 -13.08 -36.47
N GLY A 178 -15.40 -13.68 -35.28
CA GLY A 178 -16.22 -14.88 -35.11
C GLY A 178 -17.71 -14.56 -35.30
N ILE A 179 -18.23 -13.69 -34.43
CA ILE A 179 -19.59 -13.14 -34.52
C ILE A 179 -19.52 -11.60 -34.58
N GLU A 180 -20.28 -10.98 -35.47
CA GLU A 180 -20.32 -9.53 -35.64
C GLU A 180 -21.76 -9.00 -35.76
N ILE A 181 -22.24 -8.39 -34.68
CA ILE A 181 -23.58 -7.77 -34.59
C ILE A 181 -23.44 -6.25 -34.74
N ARG A 182 -24.08 -5.66 -35.75
CA ARG A 182 -23.96 -4.22 -36.06
C ARG A 182 -25.32 -3.52 -36.22
N GLY A 183 -25.82 -2.99 -35.11
CA GLY A 183 -27.04 -2.21 -35.03
C GLY A 183 -26.96 -0.78 -35.59
N PRO A 184 -27.98 0.07 -35.33
CA PRO A 184 -28.85 0.01 -34.16
C PRO A 184 -29.86 -1.14 -34.16
N LEU A 185 -29.72 -2.02 -33.18
CA LEU A 185 -30.76 -2.92 -32.69
C LEU A 185 -31.34 -2.29 -31.43
N ASP A 186 -32.66 -2.33 -31.26
CA ASP A 186 -33.33 -1.65 -30.16
C ASP A 186 -33.34 -2.48 -28.86
N GLU A 187 -33.87 -1.91 -27.76
CA GLU A 187 -33.99 -2.60 -26.47
C GLU A 187 -34.98 -3.79 -26.50
N GLY A 188 -35.72 -3.98 -27.60
CA GLY A 188 -36.57 -5.16 -27.83
C GLY A 188 -35.87 -6.30 -28.58
N THR A 189 -34.70 -6.03 -29.18
CA THR A 189 -33.94 -7.01 -29.96
C THR A 189 -33.01 -7.83 -29.05
N SER A 190 -33.03 -9.16 -29.17
CA SER A 190 -32.22 -10.10 -28.38
C SER A 190 -31.13 -10.76 -29.22
N VAL A 191 -29.90 -10.70 -28.71
CA VAL A 191 -28.75 -11.48 -29.20
C VAL A 191 -28.44 -12.54 -28.15
N ASP A 192 -28.84 -13.78 -28.39
CA ASP A 192 -28.65 -14.90 -27.46
C ASP A 192 -27.59 -15.86 -28.03
N ILE A 193 -26.44 -15.95 -27.38
CA ILE A 193 -25.32 -16.82 -27.76
C ILE A 193 -25.01 -17.71 -26.56
N THR A 194 -25.30 -19.01 -26.66
CA THR A 194 -25.07 -19.96 -25.55
C THR A 194 -24.21 -21.15 -25.99
N ASP A 195 -23.47 -21.73 -25.05
CA ASP A 195 -22.84 -23.06 -25.19
C ASP A 195 -21.96 -23.21 -26.45
N THR A 196 -21.33 -22.10 -26.89
CA THR A 196 -20.68 -21.96 -28.20
C THR A 196 -19.17 -21.76 -28.03
N ASP A 197 -18.36 -22.30 -28.95
CA ASP A 197 -16.90 -22.13 -28.99
C ASP A 197 -16.50 -21.23 -30.18
N ILE A 198 -15.78 -20.14 -29.89
CA ILE A 198 -15.32 -19.16 -30.87
C ILE A 198 -13.81 -19.02 -30.72
N SER A 199 -13.04 -19.47 -31.72
CA SER A 199 -11.59 -19.49 -31.57
C SER A 199 -10.76 -19.19 -32.82
N GLY A 200 -9.57 -18.61 -32.59
CA GLY A 200 -8.61 -18.28 -33.63
C GLY A 200 -9.03 -17.12 -34.55
N CYS A 201 -9.88 -16.20 -34.08
CA CYS A 201 -10.40 -15.10 -34.90
C CYS A 201 -9.46 -13.88 -34.88
N GLY A 202 -8.99 -13.42 -36.05
CA GLY A 202 -7.87 -12.47 -36.17
C GLY A 202 -8.08 -11.09 -35.52
N TYR A 203 -9.32 -10.61 -35.39
CA TYR A 203 -9.65 -9.32 -34.77
C TYR A 203 -10.56 -9.47 -33.54
N TYR A 204 -11.68 -10.19 -33.66
CA TYR A 204 -12.69 -10.29 -32.58
C TYR A 204 -13.23 -11.72 -32.47
N GLY A 205 -13.42 -12.22 -31.25
CA GLY A 205 -14.31 -13.35 -31.01
C GLY A 205 -15.77 -12.93 -31.26
N ILE A 206 -16.27 -12.02 -30.41
CA ILE A 206 -17.58 -11.38 -30.58
C ILE A 206 -17.41 -9.85 -30.65
N HIS A 207 -17.99 -9.21 -31.66
CA HIS A 207 -18.12 -7.75 -31.73
C HIS A 207 -19.59 -7.33 -31.75
N LEU A 208 -19.99 -6.53 -30.75
CA LEU A 208 -21.34 -5.99 -30.58
C LEU A 208 -21.31 -4.47 -30.71
N GLN A 209 -21.94 -3.92 -31.74
CA GLN A 209 -22.02 -2.48 -31.97
C GLN A 209 -23.49 -2.02 -32.00
N LYS A 210 -23.88 -1.13 -31.07
CA LYS A 210 -25.25 -0.59 -30.92
C LYS A 210 -26.31 -1.69 -30.74
N VAL A 211 -26.11 -2.55 -29.75
CA VAL A 211 -27.01 -3.67 -29.43
C VAL A 211 -27.75 -3.38 -28.13
N GLY A 212 -29.09 -3.35 -28.16
CA GLY A 212 -29.93 -3.04 -27.00
C GLY A 212 -29.79 -4.03 -25.85
N SER A 213 -29.76 -5.34 -26.16
CA SER A 213 -29.44 -6.42 -25.22
C SER A 213 -28.70 -7.56 -25.91
N ALA A 214 -27.70 -8.14 -25.23
CA ALA A 214 -27.00 -9.35 -25.69
C ALA A 214 -26.61 -10.23 -24.51
N ASN A 215 -26.97 -11.52 -24.58
CA ASN A 215 -26.68 -12.54 -23.59
C ASN A 215 -25.62 -13.49 -24.16
N VAL A 216 -24.51 -13.69 -23.42
CA VAL A 216 -23.43 -14.61 -23.77
C VAL A 216 -23.23 -15.58 -22.61
N GLU A 217 -23.75 -16.79 -22.75
CA GLU A 217 -23.76 -17.81 -21.69
C GLU A 217 -22.86 -19.01 -22.02
N ARG A 218 -22.16 -19.55 -21.02
CA ARG A 218 -21.41 -20.83 -21.10
C ARG A 218 -20.51 -20.95 -22.33
N THR A 219 -20.03 -19.82 -22.82
CA THR A 219 -19.36 -19.69 -24.12
C THR A 219 -17.85 -19.70 -23.92
N LEU A 220 -17.12 -20.29 -24.86
CA LEU A 220 -15.66 -20.25 -24.91
C LEU A 220 -15.25 -19.28 -26.01
N ILE A 221 -14.46 -18.26 -25.67
CA ILE A 221 -13.79 -17.38 -26.62
C ILE A 221 -12.29 -17.52 -26.44
N SER A 222 -11.54 -17.97 -27.46
CA SER A 222 -10.09 -18.15 -27.28
C SER A 222 -9.19 -17.97 -28.49
N GLN A 223 -7.94 -17.55 -28.25
CA GLN A 223 -6.93 -17.32 -29.29
C GLN A 223 -7.33 -16.24 -30.33
N CYS A 224 -8.22 -15.32 -29.94
CA CYS A 224 -8.66 -14.21 -30.78
C CYS A 224 -7.73 -12.98 -30.66
N GLY A 225 -7.92 -11.98 -31.52
CA GLY A 225 -7.36 -10.64 -31.37
C GLY A 225 -7.79 -10.01 -30.04
N THR A 226 -8.97 -9.40 -30.04
CA THR A 226 -9.75 -9.14 -28.82
C THR A 226 -10.75 -10.28 -28.62
N GLY A 227 -10.96 -10.72 -27.38
CA GLY A 227 -11.98 -11.73 -27.06
C GLY A 227 -13.39 -11.22 -27.36
N MET A 228 -13.84 -10.22 -26.62
CA MET A 228 -15.15 -9.59 -26.81
C MET A 228 -15.06 -8.06 -26.82
N ARG A 229 -15.78 -7.41 -27.75
CA ARG A 229 -15.87 -5.95 -27.86
C ARG A 229 -17.32 -5.47 -27.88
N GLY A 230 -17.67 -4.55 -26.97
CA GLY A 230 -18.94 -3.86 -26.92
C GLY A 230 -18.82 -2.36 -27.17
N PHE A 231 -19.42 -1.84 -28.25
CA PHE A 231 -19.51 -0.41 -28.53
C PHE A 231 -20.96 0.09 -28.49
N ALA A 232 -21.29 0.94 -27.51
CA ALA A 232 -22.63 1.47 -27.29
C ALA A 232 -23.72 0.37 -27.14
N SER A 233 -23.43 -0.67 -26.37
CA SER A 233 -24.30 -1.86 -26.21
C SER A 233 -24.54 -2.22 -24.74
N THR A 234 -25.63 -2.94 -24.46
CA THR A 234 -25.85 -3.63 -23.17
C THR A 234 -25.50 -5.11 -23.32
N ILE A 235 -24.78 -5.68 -22.36
CA ILE A 235 -24.21 -7.04 -22.44
C ILE A 235 -24.37 -7.76 -21.10
N PHE A 236 -24.79 -9.03 -21.15
CA PHE A 236 -24.80 -9.94 -20.02
C PHE A 236 -23.91 -11.14 -20.37
N ILE A 237 -22.99 -11.48 -19.47
CA ILE A 237 -21.99 -12.54 -19.64
C ILE A 237 -22.11 -13.47 -18.43
N GLU A 238 -22.37 -14.77 -18.65
CA GLU A 238 -22.53 -15.75 -17.57
C GLU A 238 -21.78 -17.04 -17.87
N GLY A 239 -21.01 -17.57 -16.91
CA GLY A 239 -20.32 -18.85 -17.02
C GLY A 239 -19.34 -18.97 -18.20
N THR A 240 -18.86 -17.84 -18.74
CA THR A 240 -18.15 -17.73 -20.01
C THR A 240 -16.65 -17.56 -19.77
N SER A 241 -15.81 -18.15 -20.64
CA SER A 241 -14.35 -18.09 -20.54
C SER A 241 -13.75 -17.38 -21.76
N ILE A 242 -13.10 -16.24 -21.53
CA ILE A 242 -12.44 -15.40 -22.56
C ILE A 242 -10.93 -15.43 -22.30
N ARG A 243 -10.23 -16.34 -22.97
CA ARG A 243 -8.84 -16.72 -22.63
C ARG A 243 -7.92 -16.79 -23.84
N ASN A 244 -6.62 -16.71 -23.60
CA ASN A 244 -5.56 -16.71 -24.61
C ASN A 244 -5.68 -15.60 -25.69
N SER A 245 -6.35 -14.48 -25.40
CA SER A 245 -6.48 -13.36 -26.36
C SER A 245 -5.13 -12.66 -26.60
N THR A 246 -4.96 -12.11 -27.80
CA THR A 246 -3.67 -11.57 -28.31
C THR A 246 -3.60 -10.03 -28.34
N SER A 247 -4.65 -9.34 -27.89
CA SER A 247 -4.69 -7.88 -27.73
C SER A 247 -5.47 -7.44 -26.50
N LEU A 248 -6.73 -7.84 -26.34
CA LEU A 248 -7.56 -7.51 -25.17
C LEU A 248 -8.47 -8.70 -24.81
N GLY A 249 -8.83 -8.88 -23.55
CA GLY A 249 -9.87 -9.84 -23.18
C GLY A 249 -11.26 -9.27 -23.48
N LEU A 250 -11.66 -8.28 -22.71
CA LEU A 250 -12.95 -7.57 -22.84
C LEU A 250 -12.72 -6.07 -23.08
N SER A 251 -13.35 -5.51 -24.11
CA SER A 251 -13.25 -4.08 -24.46
C SER A 251 -14.64 -3.44 -24.51
N LEU A 252 -14.89 -2.46 -23.63
CA LEU A 252 -16.17 -1.75 -23.51
C LEU A 252 -15.98 -0.25 -23.75
N VAL A 253 -16.72 0.30 -24.72
CA VAL A 253 -16.67 1.71 -25.12
C VAL A 253 -18.09 2.26 -25.23
N ASN A 254 -18.45 3.22 -24.36
CA ASN A 254 -19.83 3.72 -24.19
C ASN A 254 -20.88 2.62 -23.83
N SER A 255 -20.46 1.53 -23.19
CA SER A 255 -21.28 0.31 -23.03
C SER A 255 -21.59 0.00 -21.57
N ARG A 256 -22.59 -0.87 -21.34
CA ARG A 256 -22.88 -1.49 -20.05
C ARG A 256 -22.69 -3.00 -20.14
N ALA A 257 -22.00 -3.59 -19.18
CA ALA A 257 -21.90 -5.03 -19.05
C ALA A 257 -22.10 -5.51 -17.61
N THR A 258 -22.67 -6.70 -17.47
CA THR A 258 -22.60 -7.50 -16.25
C THR A 258 -21.94 -8.83 -16.60
N ALA A 259 -20.91 -9.23 -15.85
CA ALA A 259 -20.24 -10.51 -15.97
C ALA A 259 -20.35 -11.27 -14.63
N THR A 260 -20.85 -12.49 -14.70
CA THR A 260 -21.08 -13.38 -13.54
C THR A 260 -20.40 -14.72 -13.80
N ASP A 261 -19.73 -15.28 -12.79
CA ASP A 261 -19.01 -16.57 -12.87
C ASP A 261 -18.11 -16.68 -14.14
N THR A 262 -17.49 -15.56 -14.53
CA THR A 262 -16.79 -15.39 -15.81
C THR A 262 -15.27 -15.45 -15.63
N GLU A 263 -14.58 -16.17 -16.52
CA GLU A 263 -13.11 -16.25 -16.55
C GLU A 263 -12.56 -15.33 -17.66
N LEU A 264 -11.68 -14.40 -17.30
CA LEU A 264 -11.01 -13.48 -18.22
C LEU A 264 -9.48 -13.66 -18.10
N GLY A 265 -8.89 -14.42 -19.02
CA GLY A 265 -7.45 -14.66 -19.11
C GLY A 265 -7.06 -16.14 -19.03
N PRO A 266 -5.76 -16.48 -19.03
CA PRO A 266 -4.62 -15.59 -19.25
C PRO A 266 -4.56 -15.07 -20.69
N MET A 267 -3.69 -14.08 -20.98
CA MET A 267 -3.45 -13.58 -22.34
C MET A 267 -2.36 -14.39 -23.07
N THR A 268 -2.23 -14.25 -24.39
CA THR A 268 -1.09 -14.81 -25.15
C THR A 268 -0.29 -13.74 -25.89
N GLY A 269 1.04 -13.94 -25.91
CA GLY A 269 2.01 -13.08 -26.56
C GLY A 269 3.16 -12.71 -25.64
N ALA A 270 4.12 -11.96 -26.18
CA ALA A 270 5.07 -11.20 -25.36
C ALA A 270 4.45 -9.83 -25.01
N LEU A 271 4.71 -9.34 -23.81
CA LEU A 271 4.09 -8.14 -23.19
C LEU A 271 4.28 -6.80 -23.95
N SER A 272 4.91 -6.79 -25.12
CA SER A 272 5.38 -5.59 -25.83
C SER A 272 4.31 -4.88 -26.70
N ILE A 273 3.08 -5.38 -26.75
CA ILE A 273 2.00 -4.87 -27.64
C ILE A 273 0.71 -4.48 -26.91
N ALA A 274 0.83 -3.78 -25.78
CA ALA A 274 -0.26 -3.06 -25.09
C ALA A 274 -1.54 -3.90 -24.88
N GLN A 275 -1.48 -4.83 -23.93
CA GLN A 275 -2.53 -5.80 -23.67
C GLN A 275 -3.13 -5.63 -22.27
N ASP A 276 -4.30 -5.01 -22.15
CA ASP A 276 -5.08 -4.98 -20.91
C ASP A 276 -6.10 -6.12 -20.93
N GLN A 277 -6.29 -6.86 -19.82
CA GLN A 277 -7.25 -7.98 -19.81
C GLN A 277 -8.71 -7.47 -19.88
N VAL A 278 -8.99 -6.31 -19.29
CA VAL A 278 -10.26 -5.56 -19.44
C VAL A 278 -9.98 -4.07 -19.69
N LEU A 279 -10.66 -3.46 -20.67
CA LEU A 279 -10.60 -2.02 -20.97
C LEU A 279 -11.99 -1.39 -20.95
N LEU A 280 -12.20 -0.38 -20.10
CA LEU A 280 -13.43 0.40 -19.97
C LEU A 280 -13.18 1.87 -20.36
N VAL A 281 -13.92 2.37 -21.37
CA VAL A 281 -13.91 3.77 -21.76
C VAL A 281 -15.33 4.32 -21.72
N ASN A 282 -15.61 5.29 -20.84
CA ASN A 282 -16.96 5.83 -20.59
C ASN A 282 -18.02 4.72 -20.46
N SER A 283 -17.70 3.66 -19.70
CA SER A 283 -18.48 2.41 -19.67
C SER A 283 -18.74 1.95 -18.24
N SER A 284 -19.77 1.12 -18.06
CA SER A 284 -20.10 0.49 -16.78
C SER A 284 -19.92 -1.02 -16.85
N LEU A 285 -19.17 -1.59 -15.90
CA LEU A 285 -18.98 -3.03 -15.76
C LEU A 285 -19.31 -3.46 -14.32
N THR A 286 -20.16 -4.47 -14.19
CA THR A 286 -20.34 -5.23 -12.95
C THR A 286 -19.67 -6.60 -13.09
N LEU A 287 -18.86 -6.99 -12.11
CA LEU A 287 -18.23 -8.30 -11.98
C LEU A 287 -18.76 -8.99 -10.72
N ASN A 288 -19.30 -10.19 -10.84
CA ASN A 288 -19.74 -11.03 -9.72
C ASN A 288 -19.03 -12.39 -9.81
N SER A 289 -18.44 -12.87 -8.71
CA SER A 289 -17.83 -14.22 -8.64
C SER A 289 -16.86 -14.55 -9.79
N SER A 290 -16.21 -13.54 -10.39
CA SER A 290 -15.48 -13.67 -11.65
C SER A 290 -13.97 -13.65 -11.43
N HIS A 291 -13.20 -14.28 -12.32
CA HIS A 291 -11.75 -14.42 -12.19
C HIS A 291 -11.03 -13.74 -13.37
N ILE A 292 -10.14 -12.80 -13.06
CA ILE A 292 -9.37 -12.01 -14.05
C ILE A 292 -7.89 -12.30 -13.83
N ARG A 293 -7.20 -12.77 -14.88
CA ARG A 293 -5.82 -13.27 -14.74
C ARG A 293 -4.89 -12.76 -15.83
N GLY A 294 -3.82 -12.10 -15.42
CA GLY A 294 -2.76 -11.62 -16.31
C GLY A 294 -3.12 -10.34 -17.08
N GLY A 295 -2.39 -10.14 -18.18
CA GLY A 295 -2.35 -8.87 -18.92
C GLY A 295 -1.24 -7.95 -18.42
N LYS A 296 -1.04 -6.82 -19.12
CA LYS A 296 -0.19 -5.73 -18.64
C LYS A 296 -0.87 -5.05 -17.45
N VAL A 297 -2.11 -4.60 -17.65
CA VAL A 297 -3.04 -4.19 -16.61
C VAL A 297 -4.20 -5.19 -16.56
N GLY A 298 -4.69 -5.54 -15.36
CA GLY A 298 -5.85 -6.41 -15.20
C GLY A 298 -7.13 -5.74 -15.70
N ILE A 299 -7.51 -4.61 -15.09
CA ILE A 299 -8.61 -3.74 -15.53
C ILE A 299 -8.12 -2.30 -15.70
N SER A 300 -8.38 -1.71 -16.87
CA SER A 300 -8.08 -0.31 -17.20
C SER A 300 -9.39 0.49 -17.31
N CYS A 301 -9.62 1.44 -16.40
CA CYS A 301 -10.83 2.26 -16.30
C CYS A 301 -10.57 3.72 -16.69
N MET A 302 -11.34 4.24 -17.66
CA MET A 302 -11.07 5.55 -18.26
C MET A 302 -12.33 6.39 -18.46
N SER A 303 -12.17 7.71 -18.35
CA SER A 303 -13.12 8.71 -18.88
C SER A 303 -14.55 8.57 -18.35
N GLY A 304 -14.73 8.63 -17.03
CA GLY A 304 -16.04 8.53 -16.37
C GLY A 304 -16.60 7.11 -16.33
N SER A 305 -15.73 6.09 -16.35
CA SER A 305 -16.17 4.70 -16.23
C SER A 305 -16.58 4.35 -14.80
N PHE A 306 -17.47 3.37 -14.66
CA PHE A 306 -17.92 2.83 -13.38
C PHE A 306 -17.65 1.33 -13.32
N LEU A 307 -16.83 0.91 -12.37
CA LEU A 307 -16.48 -0.48 -12.13
C LEU A 307 -17.07 -0.91 -10.78
N ASN A 308 -17.91 -1.95 -10.78
CA ASN A 308 -18.44 -2.56 -9.55
C ASN A 308 -18.04 -4.03 -9.52
N MET A 309 -17.45 -4.48 -8.41
CA MET A 309 -16.91 -5.83 -8.30
C MET A 309 -17.33 -6.43 -6.96
N ASP A 310 -17.93 -7.61 -7.00
CA ASP A 310 -18.32 -8.37 -5.81
C ASP A 310 -17.72 -9.79 -5.86
N ARG A 311 -17.03 -10.16 -4.78
CA ARG A 311 -16.46 -11.50 -4.52
C ARG A 311 -15.71 -12.11 -5.71
N SER A 312 -14.96 -11.26 -6.41
CA SER A 312 -14.22 -11.59 -7.63
C SER A 312 -12.71 -11.55 -7.38
N GLU A 313 -11.95 -12.24 -8.22
CA GLU A 313 -10.48 -12.37 -8.14
C GLU A 313 -9.82 -11.59 -9.29
N ILE A 314 -8.77 -10.81 -8.99
CA ILE A 314 -7.88 -10.22 -10.00
C ILE A 314 -6.44 -10.58 -9.64
N THR A 315 -5.73 -11.33 -10.49
CA THR A 315 -4.36 -11.79 -10.20
C THR A 315 -3.36 -11.70 -11.35
N SER A 316 -2.08 -11.62 -10.98
CA SER A 316 -0.93 -11.78 -11.88
C SER A 316 -0.77 -10.76 -13.02
N ALA A 317 -1.25 -9.52 -12.86
CA ALA A 317 -1.01 -8.46 -13.86
C ALA A 317 0.45 -7.95 -13.80
N PHE A 318 1.04 -7.66 -14.96
CA PHE A 318 2.44 -7.25 -15.03
C PHE A 318 2.73 -5.87 -14.40
N THR A 319 1.77 -4.93 -14.45
CA THR A 319 1.83 -3.67 -13.69
C THR A 319 0.71 -3.59 -12.66
N ASP A 320 -0.45 -3.02 -13.01
CA ASP A 320 -1.53 -2.75 -12.07
C ASP A 320 -2.63 -3.80 -12.20
N LEU A 321 -3.17 -4.31 -11.09
CA LEU A 321 -4.37 -5.16 -11.14
C LEU A 321 -5.58 -4.32 -11.59
N VAL A 322 -5.73 -3.09 -11.08
CA VAL A 322 -6.72 -2.11 -11.54
C VAL A 322 -6.08 -0.72 -11.69
N GLN A 323 -6.07 -0.19 -12.91
CA GLN A 323 -5.68 1.19 -13.21
C GLN A 323 -6.93 2.05 -13.51
N SER A 324 -6.97 3.27 -13.00
CA SER A 324 -8.16 4.14 -13.03
C SER A 324 -7.80 5.59 -13.33
N SER A 325 -8.47 6.17 -14.32
CA SER A 325 -8.36 7.58 -14.68
C SER A 325 -9.75 8.21 -14.79
N SER A 326 -10.01 9.23 -13.96
CA SER A 326 -11.27 9.98 -13.88
C SER A 326 -12.51 9.06 -13.78
N SER A 327 -12.46 8.04 -12.93
CA SER A 327 -13.43 6.93 -12.89
C SER A 327 -13.73 6.48 -11.45
N THR A 328 -14.84 5.77 -11.24
CA THR A 328 -15.27 5.30 -9.91
C THR A 328 -15.25 3.77 -9.83
N ILE A 329 -14.70 3.25 -8.73
CA ILE A 329 -14.53 1.81 -8.48
C ILE A 329 -15.19 1.44 -7.14
N HIS A 330 -16.04 0.42 -7.16
CA HIS A 330 -16.57 -0.26 -5.98
C HIS A 330 -16.03 -1.70 -5.94
N ALA A 331 -15.49 -2.14 -4.80
CA ALA A 331 -14.87 -3.43 -4.59
C ALA A 331 -15.37 -4.07 -3.28
N SER A 332 -16.13 -5.16 -3.37
CA SER A 332 -16.74 -5.87 -2.23
C SER A 332 -16.20 -7.29 -2.15
N GLY A 333 -15.59 -7.68 -1.03
CA GLY A 333 -15.13 -9.06 -0.81
C GLY A 333 -14.10 -9.56 -1.85
N MET A 334 -13.31 -8.66 -2.44
CA MET A 334 -12.40 -8.94 -3.55
C MET A 334 -11.09 -9.59 -3.09
N LEU A 335 -10.46 -10.39 -3.95
CA LEU A 335 -9.07 -10.81 -3.80
C LEU A 335 -8.23 -10.20 -4.93
N LEU A 336 -7.26 -9.36 -4.57
CA LEU A 336 -6.32 -8.71 -5.49
C LEU A 336 -4.89 -9.11 -5.12
N SER A 337 -4.22 -9.94 -5.93
CA SER A 337 -2.86 -10.40 -5.61
C SER A 337 -1.91 -10.60 -6.81
N GLY A 338 -0.62 -10.37 -6.57
CA GLY A 338 0.42 -10.51 -7.59
C GLY A 338 0.37 -9.43 -8.68
N GLY A 339 -0.05 -8.21 -8.35
CA GLY A 339 0.19 -7.03 -9.20
C GLY A 339 1.65 -6.60 -9.12
N GLY A 340 2.32 -6.47 -10.26
CA GLY A 340 3.75 -6.11 -10.32
C GLY A 340 4.08 -4.71 -9.80
N GLU A 341 3.18 -3.74 -9.99
CA GLU A 341 3.36 -2.32 -9.59
C GLU A 341 2.34 -1.90 -8.51
N SER A 342 1.04 -2.20 -8.71
CA SER A 342 -0.03 -1.84 -7.75
C SER A 342 -1.20 -2.84 -7.75
N ALA A 343 -1.96 -2.91 -6.66
CA ALA A 343 -3.33 -3.47 -6.73
C ALA A 343 -4.30 -2.43 -7.32
N PHE A 344 -4.21 -1.18 -6.86
CA PHE A 344 -4.97 -0.05 -7.38
C PHE A 344 -4.04 1.13 -7.73
N HIS A 345 -4.21 1.68 -8.93
CA HIS A 345 -3.52 2.88 -9.42
C HIS A 345 -4.58 3.90 -9.82
N LEU A 346 -4.74 4.97 -9.04
CA LEU A 346 -5.86 5.92 -9.15
C LEU A 346 -5.37 7.32 -9.55
N VAL A 347 -5.99 7.93 -10.58
CA VAL A 347 -5.72 9.31 -11.02
C VAL A 347 -7.05 10.03 -11.27
N ASP A 348 -7.32 11.14 -10.58
CA ASP A 348 -8.63 11.83 -10.57
C ASP A 348 -9.83 10.90 -10.23
N SER A 349 -9.59 9.82 -9.49
CA SER A 349 -10.52 8.69 -9.35
C SER A 349 -11.01 8.47 -7.91
N GLU A 350 -12.08 7.68 -7.76
CA GLU A 350 -12.66 7.34 -6.46
C GLU A 350 -12.80 5.82 -6.26
N LEU A 351 -12.32 5.32 -5.13
CA LEU A 351 -12.37 3.91 -4.73
C LEU A 351 -13.20 3.74 -3.45
N HIS A 352 -14.17 2.83 -3.48
CA HIS A 352 -14.86 2.31 -2.30
C HIS A 352 -14.56 0.81 -2.22
N SER A 353 -13.84 0.38 -1.18
CA SER A 353 -13.44 -1.01 -0.96
C SER A 353 -13.97 -1.49 0.39
N SER A 354 -14.66 -2.63 0.42
CA SER A 354 -15.12 -3.26 1.65
C SER A 354 -14.74 -4.74 1.70
N GLY A 355 -14.23 -5.19 2.85
CA GLY A 355 -13.89 -6.58 3.13
C GLY A 355 -12.98 -7.25 2.10
N SER A 356 -12.11 -6.50 1.43
CA SER A 356 -11.31 -6.95 0.29
C SER A 356 -9.83 -7.11 0.65
N ASP A 357 -9.19 -8.18 0.17
CA ASP A 357 -7.82 -8.54 0.49
C ASP A 357 -6.86 -8.18 -0.67
N LEU A 358 -5.89 -7.33 -0.37
CA LEU A 358 -4.85 -6.81 -1.26
C LEU A 358 -3.50 -7.42 -0.83
N ILE A 359 -3.14 -8.57 -1.41
CA ILE A 359 -2.04 -9.42 -0.93
C ILE A 359 -0.91 -9.54 -1.96
N GLY A 360 0.34 -9.27 -1.59
CA GLY A 360 1.48 -9.56 -2.46
C GLY A 360 1.54 -8.68 -3.70
N ASN A 361 1.45 -7.35 -3.53
CA ASN A 361 1.35 -6.38 -4.63
C ASN A 361 2.45 -5.32 -4.55
N GLY A 362 2.90 -4.85 -5.72
CA GLY A 362 4.01 -3.91 -5.84
C GLY A 362 5.39 -4.55 -5.78
N ALA A 363 5.51 -5.84 -6.10
CA ALA A 363 6.77 -6.60 -6.09
C ALA A 363 7.75 -6.23 -7.23
N GLY A 364 7.83 -4.93 -7.58
CA GLY A 364 8.76 -4.38 -8.54
C GLY A 364 10.21 -4.38 -8.02
N SER A 365 11.16 -4.01 -8.88
CA SER A 365 12.59 -4.01 -8.52
C SER A 365 13.34 -2.82 -9.12
N GLY A 366 13.97 -2.02 -8.26
CA GLY A 366 14.76 -0.85 -8.62
C GLY A 366 14.48 0.34 -7.68
N ASP A 367 15.01 1.51 -8.01
CA ASP A 367 14.86 2.75 -7.23
C ASP A 367 13.48 3.42 -7.40
N VAL A 368 12.41 2.65 -7.61
CA VAL A 368 11.05 3.13 -7.91
C VAL A 368 10.09 2.56 -6.88
N VAL A 369 9.49 3.45 -6.09
CA VAL A 369 8.52 3.13 -5.04
C VAL A 369 7.25 2.53 -5.64
N PHE A 370 6.96 1.28 -5.29
CA PHE A 370 5.73 0.58 -5.65
C PHE A 370 4.86 0.30 -4.43
N SER A 371 3.54 0.44 -4.58
CA SER A 371 2.61 0.41 -3.45
C SER A 371 1.30 -0.31 -3.78
N SER A 372 0.74 -1.03 -2.79
CA SER A 372 -0.55 -1.72 -2.98
C SER A 372 -1.66 -0.79 -3.48
N ILE A 373 -1.71 0.46 -3.01
CA ILE A 373 -2.54 1.52 -3.60
C ILE A 373 -1.71 2.78 -3.86
N TYR A 374 -1.55 3.16 -5.13
CA TYR A 374 -1.02 4.45 -5.56
C TYR A 374 -2.15 5.41 -5.95
N MET A 375 -2.07 6.68 -5.55
CA MET A 375 -3.11 7.69 -5.76
C MET A 375 -2.56 9.07 -6.14
N GLU A 376 -3.05 9.66 -7.24
CA GLU A 376 -2.88 11.08 -7.58
C GLU A 376 -4.24 11.79 -7.70
N SER A 377 -4.41 12.93 -7.00
CA SER A 377 -5.64 13.75 -6.95
C SER A 377 -6.94 12.94 -6.73
N SER A 378 -6.86 11.87 -5.93
CA SER A 378 -7.88 10.81 -5.83
C SER A 378 -8.42 10.61 -4.41
N ARG A 379 -9.53 9.86 -4.28
CA ARG A 379 -10.14 9.50 -2.98
C ARG A 379 -10.33 8.00 -2.83
N ALA A 380 -10.08 7.48 -1.63
CA ALA A 380 -10.29 6.07 -1.33
C ALA A 380 -10.90 5.87 0.06
N PHE A 381 -11.80 4.90 0.17
CA PHE A 381 -12.40 4.42 1.41
C PHE A 381 -12.17 2.91 1.47
N LEU A 382 -11.48 2.42 2.51
CA LEU A 382 -11.25 1.01 2.77
C LEU A 382 -11.94 0.63 4.09
N GLU A 383 -12.91 -0.28 4.07
CA GLU A 383 -13.62 -0.78 5.26
C GLU A 383 -13.41 -2.29 5.44
N GLY A 384 -12.58 -2.68 6.40
CA GLY A 384 -12.20 -4.08 6.61
C GLY A 384 -11.34 -4.67 5.49
N GLY A 385 -11.13 -5.99 5.53
CA GLY A 385 -10.20 -6.68 4.64
C GLY A 385 -8.74 -6.49 5.07
N THR A 386 -7.81 -6.97 4.24
CA THR A 386 -6.38 -7.05 4.56
C THR A 386 -5.52 -6.37 3.50
N VAL A 387 -4.49 -5.62 3.89
CA VAL A 387 -3.42 -5.16 2.98
C VAL A 387 -2.09 -5.67 3.50
N ALA A 388 -1.43 -6.58 2.78
CA ALA A 388 -0.23 -7.28 3.27
C ALA A 388 0.68 -7.78 2.13
N GLY A 389 1.95 -8.03 2.43
CA GLY A 389 2.97 -8.34 1.42
C GLY A 389 3.12 -7.22 0.40
N SER A 390 3.11 -5.96 0.86
CA SER A 390 3.19 -4.79 -0.03
C SER A 390 4.64 -4.44 -0.35
N GLY A 391 4.91 -4.08 -1.61
CA GLY A 391 6.23 -3.83 -2.21
C GLY A 391 7.17 -2.92 -1.41
N ASP A 392 7.09 -1.62 -1.67
CA ASP A 392 7.72 -0.60 -0.82
C ASP A 392 6.74 -0.10 0.24
N ALA A 393 5.46 0.08 -0.12
CA ALA A 393 4.44 0.59 0.81
C ALA A 393 3.03 0.03 0.61
N HIS A 394 2.19 0.11 1.65
CA HIS A 394 0.75 -0.13 1.46
C HIS A 394 0.13 0.99 0.61
N PHE A 395 0.43 2.25 0.93
CA PHE A 395 -0.25 3.43 0.39
C PHE A 395 0.75 4.52 -0.02
N HIS A 396 0.64 5.04 -1.24
CA HIS A 396 1.38 6.21 -1.71
C HIS A 396 0.39 7.24 -2.27
N LEU A 397 0.31 8.40 -1.60
CA LEU A 397 -0.71 9.42 -1.85
C LEU A 397 -0.08 10.74 -2.32
N VAL A 398 -0.56 11.27 -3.44
CA VAL A 398 -0.19 12.57 -4.01
C VAL A 398 -1.47 13.40 -4.19
N ASP A 399 -1.60 14.56 -3.54
CA ASP A 399 -2.83 15.40 -3.56
C ASP A 399 -4.12 14.61 -3.23
N SER A 400 -4.02 13.55 -2.42
CA SER A 400 -5.04 12.49 -2.30
C SER A 400 -5.50 12.27 -0.86
N ARG A 401 -6.70 11.71 -0.68
CA ARG A 401 -7.20 11.29 0.64
C ARG A 401 -7.60 9.82 0.67
N ILE A 402 -7.15 9.12 1.72
CA ILE A 402 -7.64 7.80 2.08
C ILE A 402 -8.29 7.81 3.47
N THR A 403 -9.35 7.04 3.64
CA THR A 403 -9.89 6.67 4.96
C THR A 403 -9.84 5.14 5.07
N ILE A 404 -9.29 4.64 6.17
CA ILE A 404 -9.04 3.21 6.39
C ILE A 404 -9.70 2.82 7.71
N SER A 405 -10.81 2.07 7.66
CA SER A 405 -11.60 1.69 8.83
C SER A 405 -11.63 0.18 9.06
N ASN A 406 -11.36 -0.26 10.29
CA ASN A 406 -11.45 -1.66 10.73
C ASN A 406 -10.65 -2.69 9.89
N ALA A 407 -9.68 -2.25 9.07
CA ALA A 407 -8.89 -3.10 8.17
C ALA A 407 -7.60 -3.60 8.84
N THR A 408 -7.14 -4.77 8.41
CA THR A 408 -5.86 -5.36 8.85
C THR A 408 -4.74 -4.88 7.93
N LEU A 409 -3.72 -4.26 8.51
CA LEU A 409 -2.45 -3.99 7.80
C LEU A 409 -1.43 -5.04 8.26
N GLY A 410 -0.84 -5.73 7.29
CA GLY A 410 0.18 -6.76 7.50
C GLY A 410 1.54 -6.30 6.99
N GLU A 411 2.36 -7.23 6.49
CA GLU A 411 3.74 -6.93 6.06
C GLU A 411 3.80 -5.88 4.92
N GLN A 412 4.66 -4.88 5.08
CA GLN A 412 5.05 -3.87 4.11
C GLN A 412 6.57 -3.92 3.80
N GLY A 413 7.01 -3.08 2.86
CA GLY A 413 8.42 -2.83 2.59
C GLY A 413 9.01 -1.76 3.51
N ASN A 414 9.43 -0.64 2.93
CA ASN A 414 10.12 0.45 3.61
C ASN A 414 9.18 1.36 4.43
N ASP A 415 7.93 1.54 3.99
CA ASP A 415 6.97 2.48 4.57
C ASP A 415 5.58 1.85 4.70
N ALA A 416 4.82 2.11 5.76
CA ALA A 416 3.39 1.78 5.75
C ALA A 416 2.59 2.78 4.89
N LEU A 417 3.04 4.05 4.84
CA LEU A 417 2.36 5.15 4.15
C LEU A 417 3.33 6.23 3.66
N ILE A 418 3.15 6.70 2.43
CA ILE A 418 3.93 7.80 1.81
C ILE A 418 2.98 8.93 1.39
N LEU A 419 3.33 10.19 1.72
CA LEU A 419 2.47 11.37 1.56
C LEU A 419 3.16 12.54 0.81
N ASP A 420 2.58 13.02 -0.28
CA ASP A 420 2.96 14.24 -1.03
C ASP A 420 1.75 15.17 -1.30
N ARG A 421 2.02 16.46 -1.49
CA ARG A 421 1.11 17.57 -1.85
C ARG A 421 -0.12 17.76 -0.97
N GLY A 422 0.04 17.67 0.35
CA GLY A 422 -1.05 17.87 1.30
C GLY A 422 -2.01 16.69 1.38
N SER A 423 -1.54 15.49 1.04
CA SER A 423 -2.31 14.26 1.16
C SER A 423 -2.73 13.97 2.61
N ALA A 424 -3.80 13.20 2.78
CA ALA A 424 -4.33 12.87 4.09
C ALA A 424 -4.70 11.39 4.20
N ALA A 425 -4.37 10.78 5.33
CA ALA A 425 -4.80 9.43 5.68
C ALA A 425 -5.52 9.44 7.02
N ASP A 426 -6.76 8.94 7.04
CA ASP A 426 -7.61 8.91 8.23
C ASP A 426 -7.85 7.44 8.66
N TYR A 427 -7.11 6.99 9.68
CA TYR A 427 -7.17 5.63 10.22
C TYR A 427 -8.25 5.55 11.32
N VAL A 428 -9.17 4.58 11.24
CA VAL A 428 -10.30 4.44 12.16
C VAL A 428 -10.41 3.01 12.69
N ASN A 429 -10.11 2.79 13.97
CA ASN A 429 -10.00 1.44 14.57
C ASN A 429 -8.96 0.53 13.88
N VAL A 430 -8.00 1.11 13.17
CA VAL A 430 -6.84 0.44 12.57
C VAL A 430 -5.61 0.83 13.37
N GLU A 431 -4.69 -0.10 13.59
CA GLU A 431 -3.46 0.16 14.34
C GLU A 431 -2.66 1.32 13.75
N THR A 432 -1.93 2.01 14.63
CA THR A 432 -1.04 3.12 14.25
C THR A 432 0.05 2.60 13.31
N PRO A 433 0.20 3.14 12.08
CA PRO A 433 1.25 2.71 11.17
C PRO A 433 2.63 2.96 11.80
N SER A 434 3.53 1.98 11.67
CA SER A 434 4.90 2.07 12.20
C SER A 434 5.73 3.13 11.50
N ASP A 435 5.69 3.12 10.17
CA ASP A 435 6.59 3.88 9.30
C ASP A 435 5.79 4.76 8.35
N VAL A 436 6.00 6.08 8.41
CA VAL A 436 5.28 7.05 7.56
C VAL A 436 6.23 8.12 7.03
N THR A 437 6.46 8.12 5.71
CA THR A 437 7.25 9.13 5.02
C THR A 437 6.40 10.32 4.56
N PHE A 438 6.81 11.51 4.97
CA PHE A 438 6.24 12.79 4.56
C PHE A 438 7.19 13.47 3.57
N LEU A 439 6.74 13.69 2.33
CA LEU A 439 7.49 14.40 1.29
C LEU A 439 7.23 15.92 1.31
N ASP A 440 6.31 16.39 2.17
CA ASP A 440 6.07 17.80 2.47
C ASP A 440 5.77 18.07 3.96
N MET A 441 5.41 19.32 4.29
CA MET A 441 5.08 19.80 5.64
C MET A 441 3.58 20.13 5.82
N ILE A 442 2.71 19.67 4.93
CA ILE A 442 1.27 20.02 4.92
C ILE A 442 0.35 18.79 4.86
N SER A 443 0.88 17.62 4.56
CA SER A 443 0.19 16.33 4.62
C SER A 443 -0.09 15.93 6.07
N VAL A 444 -1.14 15.13 6.31
CA VAL A 444 -1.63 14.83 7.67
C VAL A 444 -2.15 13.40 7.81
N VAL A 445 -1.58 12.64 8.74
CA VAL A 445 -2.22 11.42 9.28
C VAL A 445 -3.16 11.81 10.42
N ARG A 446 -4.33 11.16 10.48
CA ARG A 446 -5.21 11.13 11.66
C ARG A 446 -5.40 9.67 12.04
N HIS A 447 -5.36 9.39 13.33
CA HIS A 447 -5.73 8.09 13.87
C HIS A 447 -6.86 8.30 14.88
N SER A 448 -7.92 7.51 14.77
CA SER A 448 -9.14 7.69 15.55
C SER A 448 -9.65 6.35 16.05
N ILE A 449 -10.17 6.35 17.28
CA ILE A 449 -10.87 5.18 17.83
C ILE A 449 -12.36 5.45 17.94
N THR A 450 -13.14 4.40 17.74
CA THR A 450 -14.57 4.36 18.02
C THR A 450 -14.76 3.67 19.36
N CYS A 451 -15.37 4.36 20.31
CA CYS A 451 -15.75 3.79 21.61
C CYS A 451 -17.28 3.86 21.77
N GLU A 452 -17.95 2.78 22.15
CA GLU A 452 -19.33 2.88 22.66
C GLU A 452 -19.31 3.09 24.18
N ILE A 453 -19.78 4.25 24.62
CA ILE A 453 -19.89 4.57 26.05
C ILE A 453 -21.30 4.20 26.51
N ARG A 454 -21.40 3.34 27.52
CA ARG A 454 -22.63 2.94 28.19
C ARG A 454 -22.70 3.57 29.57
N ALA A 455 -23.90 3.86 30.06
CA ALA A 455 -24.14 4.25 31.45
C ALA A 455 -25.10 3.27 32.12
N VAL A 456 -24.77 2.83 33.34
CA VAL A 456 -25.57 1.90 34.14
C VAL A 456 -25.76 2.41 35.57
N ASP A 457 -26.84 1.96 36.17
CA ASP A 457 -27.22 2.20 37.56
C ASP A 457 -26.47 1.25 38.50
N TYR A 458 -25.83 1.76 39.57
CA TYR A 458 -25.05 0.93 40.50
C TYR A 458 -25.87 -0.21 41.14
N GLU A 459 -26.99 0.11 41.78
CA GLU A 459 -27.79 -0.87 42.54
C GLU A 459 -28.40 -1.97 41.65
N THR A 460 -28.88 -1.59 40.47
CA THR A 460 -29.71 -2.47 39.63
C THR A 460 -28.99 -3.01 38.40
N GLY A 461 -27.81 -2.48 38.06
CA GLY A 461 -27.11 -2.74 36.80
C GLY A 461 -27.90 -2.31 35.55
N THR A 462 -28.99 -1.56 35.70
CA THR A 462 -29.88 -1.26 34.55
C THR A 462 -29.36 -0.09 33.70
N PRO A 463 -29.56 -0.10 32.37
CA PRO A 463 -29.01 0.95 31.52
C PRO A 463 -29.72 2.30 31.69
N LEU A 464 -28.95 3.36 31.95
CA LEU A 464 -29.46 4.68 32.30
C LEU A 464 -29.61 5.59 31.07
N GLN A 465 -30.84 6.06 30.87
CA GLN A 465 -31.21 6.97 29.77
C GLN A 465 -31.01 8.44 30.17
N ASN A 466 -30.70 9.28 29.18
CA ASN A 466 -30.50 10.73 29.31
C ASN A 466 -29.26 11.15 30.13
N VAL A 467 -28.30 10.25 30.39
CA VAL A 467 -27.01 10.59 31.01
C VAL A 467 -26.21 11.44 30.03
N GLN A 468 -25.77 12.62 30.47
CA GLN A 468 -24.83 13.43 29.70
C GLN A 468 -23.43 12.84 29.84
N ILE A 469 -22.81 12.52 28.71
CA ILE A 469 -21.45 12.00 28.63
C ILE A 469 -20.58 13.08 28.00
N GLU A 470 -19.52 13.46 28.69
CA GLU A 470 -18.51 14.41 28.21
C GLU A 470 -17.13 13.74 28.20
N VAL A 471 -16.45 13.77 27.06
CA VAL A 471 -15.09 13.25 26.89
C VAL A 471 -14.14 14.44 26.75
N ARG A 472 -13.04 14.43 27.50
CA ARG A 472 -12.06 15.53 27.58
C ARG A 472 -10.63 15.03 27.32
N ASN A 473 -9.80 15.87 26.71
CA ASN A 473 -8.35 15.64 26.58
C ASN A 473 -7.61 15.94 27.90
N ARG A 474 -6.28 15.72 27.92
CA ARG A 474 -5.40 15.99 29.07
C ARG A 474 -5.40 17.46 29.47
N GLU A 475 -5.67 18.35 28.50
CA GLU A 475 -5.78 19.79 28.63
C GLU A 475 -7.13 20.24 29.24
N GLY A 476 -8.07 19.30 29.40
CA GLY A 476 -9.41 19.52 29.96
C GLY A 476 -10.44 20.03 28.95
N GLU A 477 -10.09 20.17 27.67
CA GLU A 477 -10.99 20.57 26.58
C GLU A 477 -11.92 19.43 26.17
N THR A 478 -13.18 19.75 25.90
CA THR A 478 -14.21 18.78 25.50
C THR A 478 -14.00 18.30 24.06
N VAL A 479 -13.54 17.07 23.88
CA VAL A 479 -13.37 16.44 22.54
C VAL A 479 -14.65 15.81 22.01
N ALA A 480 -15.55 15.35 22.89
CA ALA A 480 -16.88 14.87 22.51
C ALA A 480 -17.91 15.14 23.61
N MET A 481 -19.15 15.43 23.23
CA MET A 481 -20.29 15.48 24.13
C MET A 481 -21.47 14.72 23.53
N LYS A 482 -22.07 13.82 24.31
CA LYS A 482 -23.12 12.87 23.92
C LYS A 482 -24.16 12.76 25.03
N GLN A 483 -25.27 12.11 24.74
CA GLN A 483 -26.28 11.74 25.73
C GLN A 483 -26.75 10.30 25.49
N THR A 484 -27.00 9.54 26.56
CA THR A 484 -27.36 8.11 26.44
C THR A 484 -28.80 7.90 25.98
N GLY A 485 -28.97 6.98 25.03
CA GLY A 485 -30.27 6.57 24.49
C GLY A 485 -31.00 5.57 25.36
N SER A 486 -32.05 4.93 24.80
CA SER A 486 -32.92 4.01 25.55
C SER A 486 -32.23 2.73 26.02
N SER A 487 -31.11 2.36 25.41
CA SER A 487 -30.23 1.23 25.77
C SER A 487 -29.12 1.60 26.78
N GLY A 488 -29.10 2.83 27.30
CA GLY A 488 -28.02 3.37 28.12
C GLY A 488 -26.70 3.63 27.37
N GLY A 489 -26.59 3.26 26.09
CA GLY A 489 -25.45 3.61 25.24
C GLY A 489 -25.57 4.99 24.60
N THR A 490 -24.45 5.66 24.34
CA THR A 490 -24.37 6.86 23.47
C THR A 490 -24.42 6.53 21.98
N GLY A 491 -24.39 5.24 21.62
CA GLY A 491 -23.89 4.78 20.33
C GLY A 491 -22.39 5.09 20.18
N PRO A 492 -21.79 4.74 19.03
CA PRO A 492 -20.37 4.99 18.77
C PRO A 492 -20.00 6.48 18.90
N VAL A 493 -18.90 6.73 19.59
CA VAL A 493 -18.22 8.02 19.70
C VAL A 493 -16.89 7.89 18.96
N LEU A 494 -16.72 8.65 17.88
CA LEU A 494 -15.43 8.79 17.21
C LEU A 494 -14.57 9.76 18.02
N LEU A 495 -13.36 9.34 18.36
CA LEU A 495 -12.41 10.10 19.16
C LEU A 495 -11.13 10.25 18.32
N GLU A 496 -10.87 11.47 17.87
CA GLU A 496 -9.68 11.80 17.07
C GLU A 496 -8.44 11.90 17.97
N MET A 497 -7.35 11.26 17.57
CA MET A 497 -6.11 11.16 18.33
C MET A 497 -4.95 11.62 17.45
N TYR A 498 -4.35 12.74 17.80
CA TYR A 498 -3.41 13.44 16.91
C TYR A 498 -2.10 12.67 16.70
N THR A 499 -1.78 12.38 15.44
CA THR A 499 -0.53 11.74 15.01
C THR A 499 0.11 12.54 13.87
N ASN A 500 0.92 13.55 14.20
CA ASN A 500 1.72 14.29 13.23
C ASN A 500 3.23 14.11 13.52
N THR A 501 3.91 13.28 12.75
CA THR A 501 5.36 13.05 12.86
C THR A 501 6.23 14.14 12.24
N SER A 502 5.64 15.20 11.66
CA SER A 502 6.38 16.43 11.26
C SER A 502 6.37 17.54 12.33
N VAL A 503 5.44 17.50 13.31
CA VAL A 503 5.34 18.46 14.41
C VAL A 503 4.85 17.75 15.68
N MET A 504 5.79 17.54 16.62
CA MET A 504 5.65 16.87 17.93
C MET A 504 4.25 16.36 18.30
N THR A 505 4.09 15.04 18.28
CA THR A 505 2.94 14.35 18.84
C THR A 505 2.87 14.45 20.36
N MET A 506 1.77 14.98 20.88
CA MET A 506 1.26 14.56 22.19
C MET A 506 0.09 13.60 21.97
N SER A 507 0.16 12.43 22.59
CA SER A 507 -0.98 11.52 22.65
C SER A 507 -1.97 12.06 23.66
N ASN A 508 -3.16 12.46 23.19
CA ASN A 508 -4.25 12.93 24.06
C ASN A 508 -4.85 11.80 24.93
N LEU A 509 -4.46 10.54 24.70
CA LEU A 509 -4.78 9.42 25.59
C LEU A 509 -3.93 9.46 26.86
N PRO A 510 -4.45 9.02 28.02
CA PRO A 510 -5.83 8.62 28.23
C PRO A 510 -6.78 9.83 28.22
N LEU A 511 -7.96 9.66 27.62
CA LEU A 511 -9.03 10.67 27.62
C LEU A 511 -9.88 10.49 28.88
N SER A 512 -10.23 11.59 29.53
CA SER A 512 -11.15 11.57 30.68
C SER A 512 -12.59 11.54 30.18
N VAL A 513 -13.45 10.73 30.81
CA VAL A 513 -14.89 10.65 30.56
C VAL A 513 -15.64 11.02 31.83
N THR A 514 -16.54 11.98 31.75
CA THR A 514 -17.43 12.40 32.84
C THR A 514 -18.86 12.07 32.47
N ALA A 515 -19.59 11.40 33.37
CA ALA A 515 -20.99 11.04 33.22
C ALA A 515 -21.84 11.74 34.29
N VAL A 516 -22.85 12.51 33.85
CA VAL A 516 -23.67 13.38 34.72
C VAL A 516 -25.15 13.14 34.46
N ARG A 517 -25.94 12.93 35.52
CA ARG A 517 -27.41 12.80 35.46
C ARG A 517 -28.05 13.02 36.82
N ASP A 518 -28.66 14.19 37.04
CA ASP A 518 -29.45 14.44 38.25
C ASP A 518 -30.46 13.30 38.53
N PRO A 519 -30.57 12.77 39.77
CA PRO A 519 -29.89 13.19 40.99
C PRO A 519 -28.62 12.38 41.33
N TYR A 520 -28.05 11.61 40.39
CA TYR A 520 -26.91 10.71 40.62
C TYR A 520 -25.61 11.50 40.75
N GLU A 521 -24.64 10.90 41.46
CA GLU A 521 -23.29 11.44 41.57
C GLU A 521 -22.53 11.43 40.24
N VAL A 522 -21.55 12.32 40.14
CA VAL A 522 -20.73 12.48 38.93
C VAL A 522 -19.73 11.33 38.83
N SER A 523 -19.96 10.44 37.87
CA SER A 523 -19.07 9.30 37.60
C SER A 523 -17.97 9.69 36.63
N VAL A 524 -16.72 9.30 36.93
CA VAL A 524 -15.54 9.62 36.12
C VAL A 524 -14.84 8.32 35.71
N GLY A 525 -14.49 8.23 34.43
CA GLY A 525 -13.83 7.08 33.82
C GLY A 525 -12.80 7.51 32.79
N THR A 526 -12.18 6.53 32.14
CA THR A 526 -10.98 6.72 31.34
C THR A 526 -11.09 5.93 30.04
N ILE A 527 -10.72 6.55 28.92
CA ILE A 527 -10.54 5.86 27.63
C ILE A 527 -9.04 5.79 27.34
N GLU A 528 -8.53 4.58 27.27
CA GLU A 528 -7.14 4.25 26.93
C GLU A 528 -7.00 3.88 25.45
N LYS A 529 -5.78 3.51 25.02
CA LYS A 529 -5.54 3.07 23.64
C LYS A 529 -6.40 1.84 23.34
N ASP A 530 -7.05 1.85 22.19
CA ASP A 530 -7.85 0.75 21.65
C ASP A 530 -9.09 0.29 22.47
N LEU A 531 -9.49 1.02 23.52
CA LEU A 531 -10.70 0.72 24.30
C LEU A 531 -11.98 0.94 23.46
N ARG A 532 -12.63 -0.16 23.03
CA ARG A 532 -13.82 -0.14 22.15
C ARG A 532 -15.16 0.04 22.88
N GLU A 533 -15.26 -0.34 24.15
CA GLU A 533 -16.44 -0.10 24.99
C GLU A 533 -16.02 0.38 26.38
N LEU A 534 -16.75 1.35 26.93
CA LEU A 534 -16.59 1.85 28.31
C LEU A 534 -17.95 1.85 29.00
N THR A 535 -18.05 1.23 30.19
CA THR A 535 -19.27 1.28 31.01
C THR A 535 -19.04 2.21 32.20
N MET A 536 -19.80 3.31 32.21
CA MET A 536 -19.89 4.27 33.30
C MET A 536 -20.93 3.82 34.32
N THR A 537 -20.48 3.44 35.51
CA THR A 537 -21.39 3.15 36.64
C THR A 537 -21.74 4.44 37.36
N LEU A 538 -23.02 4.78 37.46
CA LEU A 538 -23.51 5.95 38.19
C LEU A 538 -24.13 5.51 39.50
N TYR A 539 -23.73 6.19 40.57
CA TYR A 539 -24.16 5.94 41.94
C TYR A 539 -25.33 6.86 42.30
N PRO A 540 -26.33 6.39 43.07
CA PRO A 540 -27.33 7.29 43.67
C PRO A 540 -26.64 8.30 44.61
N PRO A 541 -27.28 9.44 44.91
CA PRO A 541 -26.75 10.38 45.89
C PRO A 541 -26.70 9.70 47.27
N ASN A 542 -25.51 9.68 47.86
CA ASN A 542 -25.12 8.92 49.05
C ASN A 542 -24.34 9.83 50.03
N ASP A 543 -24.20 9.41 51.29
CA ASP A 543 -23.40 10.14 52.30
C ASP A 543 -21.95 9.59 52.34
N PRO A 544 -20.92 10.37 52.70
CA PRO A 544 -19.55 9.86 52.80
C PRO A 544 -19.36 8.82 53.93
N PRO A 545 -18.60 7.73 53.70
CA PRO A 545 -18.47 6.64 54.67
C PRO A 545 -17.87 7.05 56.02
N GLU A 546 -18.32 6.40 57.10
CA GLU A 546 -17.78 6.54 58.45
C GLU A 546 -16.81 5.38 58.77
N LEU A 547 -15.59 5.72 59.21
CA LEU A 547 -14.50 4.78 59.52
C LEU A 547 -14.09 4.91 61.00
N ASP A 548 -14.51 3.93 61.83
CA ASP A 548 -14.05 3.80 63.22
C ASP A 548 -12.94 2.76 63.31
N LEU A 549 -11.69 3.24 63.37
CA LEU A 549 -10.51 2.38 63.38
C LEU A 549 -10.17 1.90 64.80
N LEU A 550 -10.04 0.60 65.01
CA LEU A 550 -9.76 0.01 66.33
C LEU A 550 -8.28 -0.36 66.49
N LEU A 551 -7.67 -0.90 65.45
CA LEU A 551 -6.24 -1.24 65.37
C LEU A 551 -5.62 -0.65 64.10
N PRO A 552 -4.34 -0.24 64.11
CA PRO A 552 -3.45 -0.16 65.27
C PRO A 552 -3.94 0.88 66.32
N VAL A 553 -3.44 0.77 67.55
CA VAL A 553 -3.60 1.83 68.56
C VAL A 553 -2.43 2.81 68.46
N ASN A 554 -2.59 4.02 69.00
CA ASN A 554 -1.49 4.97 69.06
C ASN A 554 -0.36 4.41 69.94
N GLY A 555 0.85 4.33 69.38
CA GLY A 555 2.00 3.71 70.02
C GLY A 555 2.12 2.19 69.78
N THR A 556 1.41 1.62 68.80
CA THR A 556 1.67 0.23 68.36
C THR A 556 3.07 0.16 67.73
N GLU A 557 3.90 -0.73 68.27
CA GLU A 557 5.20 -1.09 67.69
C GLU A 557 5.00 -1.93 66.42
N VAL A 558 5.72 -1.59 65.36
CA VAL A 558 5.64 -2.19 64.02
C VAL A 558 7.03 -2.34 63.39
N SER A 559 7.14 -3.18 62.36
CA SER A 559 8.33 -3.36 61.52
C SER A 559 8.07 -2.89 60.10
N ASP A 560 7.35 -3.71 59.34
CA ASP A 560 7.23 -3.70 57.87
C ASP A 560 5.77 -3.73 57.39
N HIS A 561 4.89 -4.36 58.19
CA HIS A 561 3.45 -4.42 58.01
C HIS A 561 2.71 -3.98 59.29
N VAL A 562 1.45 -3.56 59.15
CA VAL A 562 0.57 -3.33 60.31
C VAL A 562 -0.86 -3.81 60.06
N SER A 563 -1.45 -4.46 61.07
CA SER A 563 -2.83 -4.92 61.02
C SER A 563 -3.80 -3.77 61.29
N VAL A 564 -4.51 -3.35 60.25
CA VAL A 564 -5.50 -2.26 60.26
C VAL A 564 -6.88 -2.89 60.37
N GLN A 565 -7.56 -2.65 61.50
CA GLN A 565 -8.83 -3.29 61.82
C GLN A 565 -9.82 -2.28 62.39
N GLY A 566 -11.10 -2.40 62.06
CA GLY A 566 -12.11 -1.46 62.53
C GLY A 566 -13.52 -1.78 62.04
N TYR A 567 -14.41 -0.81 62.24
CA TYR A 567 -15.75 -0.83 61.68
C TYR A 567 -15.88 0.23 60.59
N ILE A 568 -16.61 -0.12 59.53
CA ILE A 568 -17.01 0.81 58.47
C ILE A 568 -18.54 0.83 58.42
N SER A 569 -19.12 2.03 58.36
CA SER A 569 -20.56 2.22 58.18
C SER A 569 -20.79 3.21 57.06
N ASP A 570 -21.71 2.87 56.16
CA ASP A 570 -21.98 3.59 54.93
C ASP A 570 -23.43 3.33 54.47
N ASP A 571 -23.96 4.11 53.53
CA ASP A 571 -25.24 3.79 52.85
C ASP A 571 -25.05 3.10 51.49
N LEU A 572 -23.83 3.04 50.96
CA LEU A 572 -23.40 2.12 49.92
C LEU A 572 -22.55 0.97 50.52
N GLU A 573 -21.83 0.23 49.68
CA GLU A 573 -20.87 -0.79 50.06
C GLU A 573 -19.45 -0.22 49.95
N VAL A 574 -18.63 -0.37 51.00
CA VAL A 574 -17.23 0.09 50.96
C VAL A 574 -16.33 -1.03 50.46
N HIS A 575 -15.76 -0.81 49.28
CA HIS A 575 -14.90 -1.77 48.58
C HIS A 575 -13.41 -1.51 48.74
N LYS A 576 -12.99 -0.31 49.20
CA LYS A 576 -11.57 0.04 49.31
C LYS A 576 -11.23 0.83 50.57
N LEU A 577 -9.99 0.68 51.04
CA LEU A 577 -9.30 1.65 51.89
C LEU A 577 -8.33 2.48 51.07
N ARG A 578 -8.11 3.72 51.51
CA ARG A 578 -7.06 4.61 51.02
C ARG A 578 -6.17 5.02 52.18
N TYR A 579 -4.88 4.69 52.14
CA TYR A 579 -3.94 4.97 53.23
C TYR A 579 -2.65 5.64 52.77
N ARG A 580 -1.95 6.28 53.69
CA ARG A 580 -0.55 6.72 53.53
C ARG A 580 0.16 6.72 54.89
N VAL A 581 1.48 6.68 54.86
CA VAL A 581 2.30 7.02 56.02
C VAL A 581 2.82 8.46 55.85
N ASP A 582 2.71 9.24 56.92
CA ASP A 582 3.11 10.66 57.03
C ASP A 582 2.64 11.54 55.86
N GLY A 583 3.60 12.14 55.13
CA GLY A 583 3.36 12.99 53.97
C GLY A 583 3.38 12.24 52.63
N GLY A 584 3.57 10.92 52.65
CA GLY A 584 3.79 10.10 51.45
C GLY A 584 2.57 9.97 50.54
N SER A 585 2.79 9.31 49.40
CA SER A 585 1.75 8.98 48.43
C SER A 585 0.65 8.11 49.05
N TYR A 586 -0.59 8.35 48.60
CA TYR A 586 -1.73 7.52 48.99
C TYR A 586 -1.79 6.23 48.17
N HIS A 587 -1.79 5.11 48.87
CA HIS A 587 -2.02 3.77 48.34
C HIS A 587 -3.50 3.39 48.50
N MET A 588 -3.98 2.49 47.64
CA MET A 588 -5.33 1.93 47.69
C MET A 588 -5.24 0.44 47.99
N ILE A 589 -6.12 -0.09 48.84
CA ILE A 589 -6.25 -1.51 49.16
C ILE A 589 -7.72 -1.91 48.96
N ASP A 590 -7.94 -3.04 48.29
CA ASP A 590 -9.26 -3.65 48.14
C ASP A 590 -9.68 -4.40 49.42
N LEU A 591 -10.97 -4.36 49.74
CA LEU A 591 -11.59 -5.12 50.83
C LEU A 591 -12.51 -6.22 50.25
N GLU A 592 -12.70 -7.31 51.00
CA GLU A 592 -13.92 -8.11 50.83
C GLU A 592 -15.13 -7.25 51.25
N VAL A 593 -16.23 -7.33 50.48
CA VAL A 593 -17.38 -6.41 50.58
C VAL A 593 -17.87 -6.22 52.01
N VAL A 594 -17.73 -5.01 52.54
CA VAL A 594 -18.11 -4.67 53.91
C VAL A 594 -19.55 -4.15 53.93
N GLU A 595 -20.50 -4.99 54.37
CA GLU A 595 -21.87 -4.55 54.68
C GLU A 595 -21.86 -3.41 55.73
N SER A 596 -22.87 -2.54 55.73
CA SER A 596 -22.93 -1.38 56.64
C SER A 596 -22.86 -1.77 58.13
N ASN A 597 -21.94 -1.14 58.88
CA ASN A 597 -21.48 -1.51 60.24
C ASN A 597 -20.66 -2.82 60.30
N GLY A 598 -20.11 -3.25 59.16
CA GLY A 598 -19.25 -4.41 59.04
C GLY A 598 -17.87 -4.19 59.67
N PHE A 599 -17.31 -5.27 60.20
CA PHE A 599 -15.94 -5.31 60.70
C PHE A 599 -14.99 -5.69 59.57
N PHE A 600 -13.90 -4.95 59.42
CA PHE A 600 -12.81 -5.30 58.53
C PHE A 600 -11.51 -5.52 59.31
N ALA A 601 -10.64 -6.36 58.78
CA ALA A 601 -9.26 -6.52 59.20
C ALA A 601 -8.39 -6.78 57.97
N VAL A 602 -7.38 -5.96 57.75
CA VAL A 602 -6.44 -6.10 56.64
C VAL A 602 -5.03 -5.71 57.10
N ASP A 603 -4.05 -6.55 56.77
CA ASP A 603 -2.65 -6.25 57.03
C ASP A 603 -2.09 -5.43 55.87
N ILE A 604 -1.62 -4.21 56.15
CA ILE A 604 -1.12 -3.28 55.13
C ILE A 604 0.42 -3.26 55.14
N PRO A 605 1.08 -3.22 53.98
CA PRO A 605 2.52 -2.95 53.92
C PRO A 605 2.77 -1.47 54.21
N LEU A 606 3.77 -1.19 55.05
CA LEU A 606 4.19 0.17 55.39
C LEU A 606 5.26 0.71 54.43
N GLY A 607 6.01 -0.18 53.78
CA GLY A 607 7.23 0.17 53.05
C GLY A 607 8.42 0.40 53.98
N PRO A 608 9.57 0.85 53.45
CA PRO A 608 10.71 1.24 54.28
C PRO A 608 10.34 2.48 55.11
N LEU A 609 10.45 2.38 56.43
CA LEU A 609 10.25 3.46 57.39
C LEU A 609 11.45 3.57 58.32
N SER A 610 11.84 4.80 58.63
CA SER A 610 12.87 5.11 59.61
C SER A 610 12.48 4.67 61.03
N ARG A 611 13.47 4.48 61.91
CA ARG A 611 13.26 4.26 63.35
C ARG A 611 12.64 5.51 64.01
N GLY A 612 11.36 5.47 64.39
CA GLY A 612 10.70 6.63 65.01
C GLY A 612 9.17 6.53 65.16
N GLU A 613 8.54 7.66 65.50
CA GLU A 613 7.08 7.81 65.48
C GLU A 613 6.59 8.20 64.07
N HIS A 614 5.73 7.38 63.49
CA HIS A 614 5.17 7.57 62.14
C HIS A 614 3.64 7.73 62.16
N SER A 615 3.09 8.55 61.27
CA SER A 615 1.65 8.87 61.23
C SER A 615 0.94 8.12 60.11
N LEU A 616 0.28 7.01 60.41
CA LEU A 616 -0.60 6.32 59.47
C LEU A 616 -1.92 7.09 59.33
N TRP A 617 -2.27 7.46 58.10
CA TRP A 617 -3.57 8.06 57.74
C TRP A 617 -4.39 7.04 56.94
N VAL A 618 -5.63 6.76 57.34
CA VAL A 618 -6.54 5.82 56.66
C VAL A 618 -7.90 6.48 56.38
N HIS A 619 -8.44 6.24 55.19
CA HIS A 619 -9.81 6.56 54.80
C HIS A 619 -10.52 5.31 54.25
N ALA A 620 -11.84 5.24 54.39
CA ALA A 620 -12.70 4.34 53.62
C ALA A 620 -13.11 5.00 52.28
N PHE A 621 -13.39 4.18 51.27
CA PHE A 621 -13.83 4.59 49.92
C PHE A 621 -14.86 3.59 49.36
N ASP A 622 -16.09 4.09 49.16
CA ASP A 622 -17.27 3.47 48.53
C ASP A 622 -17.16 3.34 47.00
N GLY A 623 -16.53 4.33 46.35
CA GLY A 623 -16.55 4.54 44.90
C GLY A 623 -16.80 5.99 44.49
N THR A 624 -17.41 6.80 45.38
CA THR A 624 -17.76 8.22 45.15
C THR A 624 -17.14 9.19 46.15
N HIS A 625 -17.06 8.82 47.43
CA HIS A 625 -16.65 9.65 48.55
C HIS A 625 -15.53 9.03 49.41
N LEU A 626 -14.67 9.88 49.96
CA LEU A 626 -13.70 9.46 50.99
C LEU A 626 -14.24 9.78 52.38
N SER A 627 -14.04 8.85 53.31
CA SER A 627 -14.34 9.10 54.73
C SER A 627 -13.51 10.26 55.28
N ASN A 628 -13.92 10.78 56.43
CA ASN A 628 -12.99 11.52 57.29
C ASN A 628 -11.78 10.62 57.62
N PRO A 629 -10.54 11.17 57.65
CA PRO A 629 -9.36 10.39 57.95
C PRO A 629 -9.31 9.92 59.41
N SER A 630 -9.08 8.63 59.61
CA SER A 630 -8.57 8.09 60.88
C SER A 630 -7.05 8.10 60.87
N MET A 631 -6.42 8.79 61.84
CA MET A 631 -4.96 8.86 62.00
C MET A 631 -4.50 7.99 63.17
N ARG A 632 -3.38 7.27 63.03
CA ARG A 632 -2.72 6.51 64.11
C ARG A 632 -1.22 6.80 64.14
N THR A 633 -0.67 6.91 65.36
CA THR A 633 0.79 6.95 65.57
C THR A 633 1.31 5.53 65.69
N LEU A 634 2.24 5.14 64.84
CA LEU A 634 2.99 3.89 64.89
C LEU A 634 4.39 4.17 65.47
N VAL A 635 5.05 3.16 66.04
CA VAL A 635 6.45 3.23 66.46
C VAL A 635 7.23 2.16 65.70
N VAL A 636 8.18 2.56 64.87
CA VAL A 636 9.03 1.61 64.13
C VAL A 636 10.18 1.17 65.05
N SER A 637 10.18 -0.11 65.42
CA SER A 637 11.06 -0.67 66.45
C SER A 637 11.86 -1.85 65.89
N ALA A 638 12.97 -1.57 65.22
CA ALA A 638 13.93 -2.58 64.76
C ALA A 638 14.98 -2.90 65.84
N PRO A 639 15.14 -4.18 66.26
CA PRO A 639 16.39 -4.69 66.83
C PRO A 639 17.28 -5.20 65.69
N GLY A 640 18.57 -4.80 65.67
CA GLY A 640 19.48 -5.13 64.56
C GLY A 640 19.35 -4.16 63.38
N LEU A 641 19.39 -2.86 63.68
CA LEU A 641 19.68 -1.74 62.76
C LEU A 641 20.36 -0.66 63.63
N ASP A 642 21.40 -1.09 64.34
CA ASP A 642 22.46 -0.17 64.73
C ASP A 642 23.46 -0.17 63.55
N ASP A 643 24.16 0.93 63.40
CA ASP A 643 24.99 1.36 62.27
C ASP A 643 26.10 2.17 62.96
N SER A 644 27.33 1.66 62.90
CA SER A 644 28.33 1.94 63.93
C SER A 644 29.38 2.99 63.54
N ASP A 645 29.60 3.21 62.25
CA ASP A 645 30.44 4.28 61.68
C ASP A 645 29.66 5.35 60.88
N SER A 646 28.42 5.06 60.46
CA SER A 646 27.50 5.95 59.72
C SER A 646 27.79 6.15 58.24
N ASP A 647 28.14 5.07 57.54
CA ASP A 647 28.21 5.00 56.07
C ASP A 647 26.81 4.96 55.40
N GLY A 648 25.89 4.12 55.89
CA GLY A 648 24.59 3.81 55.29
C GLY A 648 24.15 2.35 55.39
N ILE A 649 25.08 1.41 55.60
CA ILE A 649 24.82 -0.01 55.89
C ILE A 649 24.58 -0.18 57.41
N PRO A 650 23.81 -1.20 57.87
CA PRO A 650 23.71 -1.54 59.28
C PRO A 650 24.59 -2.75 59.65
N ASP A 651 25.14 -2.76 60.87
CA ASP A 651 26.08 -3.75 61.43
C ASP A 651 25.77 -5.23 61.07
N ILE A 652 24.48 -5.56 60.90
CA ILE A 652 23.93 -6.91 60.66
C ILE A 652 23.95 -7.37 59.18
N ILE A 653 24.31 -6.50 58.25
CA ILE A 653 24.57 -6.82 56.84
C ILE A 653 26.07 -7.02 56.61
N GLU A 654 26.88 -6.36 57.43
CA GLU A 654 28.34 -6.31 57.41
C GLU A 654 28.91 -7.52 58.17
N ASP A 655 28.69 -7.61 59.49
CA ASP A 655 28.89 -8.82 60.29
C ASP A 655 27.67 -9.76 60.11
N ALA A 656 27.51 -10.28 58.88
CA ALA A 656 26.37 -11.09 58.46
C ALA A 656 26.33 -12.47 59.15
N ASP A 657 27.49 -13.00 59.58
CA ASP A 657 27.63 -14.20 60.40
C ASP A 657 27.33 -13.94 61.91
N MET A 658 27.58 -12.73 62.39
CA MET A 658 27.47 -12.28 63.80
C MET A 658 28.52 -12.88 64.74
N ASP A 659 29.74 -13.05 64.23
CA ASP A 659 30.95 -13.56 64.92
C ASP A 659 31.85 -12.40 65.40
N GLY A 660 31.88 -11.29 64.68
CA GLY A 660 32.59 -10.05 65.03
C GLY A 660 34.07 -9.99 64.60
N GLU A 661 34.48 -10.79 63.61
CA GLU A 661 35.71 -10.58 62.83
C GLU A 661 35.37 -10.54 61.33
N VAL A 662 35.88 -9.56 60.59
CA VAL A 662 35.54 -9.32 59.17
C VAL A 662 36.03 -10.46 58.27
N ASP A 663 35.13 -11.20 57.63
CA ASP A 663 35.48 -12.28 56.70
C ASP A 663 35.63 -11.77 55.25
N ALA A 664 36.17 -12.59 54.35
CA ALA A 664 36.58 -12.16 53.00
C ALA A 664 35.42 -11.93 51.98
N ASN A 665 34.24 -11.53 52.47
CA ASN A 665 33.04 -11.17 51.71
C ASN A 665 32.11 -10.26 52.54
N GLU A 666 32.67 -9.51 53.49
CA GLU A 666 32.00 -8.68 54.50
C GLU A 666 32.80 -7.38 54.66
N THR A 667 32.10 -6.27 54.94
CA THR A 667 32.68 -4.95 55.24
C THR A 667 33.01 -4.84 56.74
N ASP A 668 33.84 -3.89 57.18
CA ASP A 668 34.07 -3.67 58.62
C ASP A 668 33.04 -2.66 59.17
N PRO A 669 32.10 -3.06 60.06
CA PRO A 669 31.11 -2.15 60.68
C PRO A 669 31.74 -1.18 61.71
N ASN A 670 32.94 -0.71 61.44
CA ASN A 670 33.70 0.30 62.19
C ASN A 670 34.58 1.18 61.27
N ASP A 671 34.69 0.90 59.97
CA ASP A 671 35.45 1.68 58.98
C ASP A 671 34.59 1.84 57.70
N PRO A 672 34.02 3.04 57.45
CA PRO A 672 32.93 3.26 56.47
C PRO A 672 33.40 3.36 55.01
N ASP A 673 34.54 2.72 54.70
CA ASP A 673 35.43 2.92 53.55
C ASP A 673 36.38 1.70 53.53
N THR A 674 35.82 0.48 53.42
CA THR A 674 36.48 -0.79 53.83
C THR A 674 37.79 -1.07 53.08
N ASP A 675 37.93 -0.62 51.82
CA ASP A 675 39.11 -0.86 50.99
C ASP A 675 40.07 0.34 50.83
N ASP A 676 39.87 1.43 51.58
CA ASP A 676 40.69 2.67 51.60
C ASP A 676 40.64 3.49 50.27
N ASP A 677 39.69 3.21 49.35
CA ASP A 677 39.42 3.97 48.10
C ASP A 677 39.02 5.45 48.37
N GLY A 678 38.17 5.66 49.37
CA GLY A 678 37.60 6.95 49.74
C GLY A 678 36.15 7.19 49.34
N LEU A 679 35.48 6.28 48.63
CA LEU A 679 34.00 6.24 48.52
C LEU A 679 33.43 5.80 49.89
N LEU A 680 32.21 5.28 49.97
CA LEU A 680 31.71 4.71 51.23
C LEU A 680 30.88 3.47 50.87
N ASP A 681 31.04 2.38 51.58
CA ASP A 681 30.48 1.06 51.24
C ASP A 681 28.97 1.11 50.91
N GLY A 682 28.19 1.85 51.70
CA GLY A 682 26.76 2.09 51.54
C GLY A 682 26.35 3.02 50.39
N ILE A 683 27.30 3.75 49.80
CA ILE A 683 27.14 4.43 48.51
C ILE A 683 27.43 3.45 47.37
N GLU A 684 28.45 2.62 47.52
CA GLU A 684 28.91 1.66 46.49
C GLU A 684 27.85 0.61 46.16
N ILE A 685 27.13 0.11 47.18
CA ILE A 685 26.06 -0.87 46.98
C ILE A 685 24.69 -0.26 46.60
N ASP A 686 24.57 1.05 46.36
CA ASP A 686 23.29 1.72 46.04
C ASP A 686 22.85 1.48 44.58
N ASP A 687 21.95 0.50 44.39
CA ASP A 687 21.41 0.16 43.07
C ASP A 687 20.46 1.20 42.46
N THR A 688 20.11 2.28 43.18
CA THR A 688 18.99 3.16 42.80
C THR A 688 19.25 4.05 41.59
N ASP A 689 20.51 4.38 41.31
CA ASP A 689 20.92 5.11 40.10
C ASP A 689 21.78 4.28 39.12
N GLY A 690 22.20 3.07 39.52
CA GLY A 690 22.78 2.05 38.63
C GLY A 690 24.28 2.13 38.36
N ASN A 691 25.05 2.76 39.27
CA ASN A 691 26.52 2.83 39.24
C ASN A 691 27.06 2.18 40.53
N VAL A 692 27.04 0.85 40.58
CA VAL A 692 27.36 0.03 41.76
C VAL A 692 28.80 -0.46 41.67
N THR A 693 29.59 -0.36 42.74
CA THR A 693 30.99 -0.82 42.83
C THR A 693 31.13 -1.95 43.87
N ASP A 694 32.33 -2.53 44.01
CA ASP A 694 32.61 -3.66 44.91
C ASP A 694 33.48 -3.19 46.10
N PRO A 695 32.89 -2.86 47.28
CA PRO A 695 33.55 -2.15 48.40
C PRO A 695 34.60 -2.98 49.18
N LEU A 696 35.18 -3.97 48.51
CA LEU A 696 36.24 -4.85 48.98
C LEU A 696 37.42 -4.88 47.98
N ASN A 697 37.45 -3.94 47.03
CA ASN A 697 38.32 -3.92 45.87
C ASN A 697 38.44 -2.49 45.26
N GLU A 698 39.52 -1.79 45.63
CA GLU A 698 39.91 -0.38 45.31
C GLU A 698 39.89 0.07 43.83
N ASP A 699 39.45 -0.75 42.87
CA ASP A 699 39.55 -0.61 41.40
C ASP A 699 38.58 -1.63 40.76
N THR A 700 37.27 -1.32 40.67
CA THR A 700 36.20 -2.30 40.37
C THR A 700 36.36 -2.95 38.98
N ASP A 701 36.80 -2.21 37.97
CA ASP A 701 36.93 -2.74 36.60
C ASP A 701 38.36 -3.16 36.20
N GLY A 702 39.40 -2.70 36.91
CA GLY A 702 40.80 -3.08 36.71
C GLY A 702 41.61 -2.14 35.79
N ASP A 703 41.21 -0.89 35.62
CA ASP A 703 41.94 0.18 34.89
C ASP A 703 43.15 0.74 35.65
N PHE A 704 43.20 0.62 36.98
CA PHE A 704 44.15 1.28 37.92
C PHE A 704 43.91 2.78 38.19
N ILE A 705 42.74 3.33 37.85
CA ILE A 705 42.13 4.40 38.66
C ILE A 705 41.41 3.73 39.86
N LEU A 706 41.04 4.50 40.89
CA LEU A 706 40.24 4.01 42.01
C LEU A 706 38.82 4.56 41.88
N ASP A 707 37.81 3.79 42.23
CA ASP A 707 36.39 4.09 41.98
C ASP A 707 35.96 5.47 42.54
N GLY A 708 36.43 5.82 43.74
CA GLY A 708 36.22 7.11 44.38
C GLY A 708 37.13 8.25 43.90
N ILE A 709 38.00 8.00 42.92
CA ILE A 709 38.61 9.03 42.06
C ILE A 709 37.72 9.27 40.83
N GLU A 710 37.03 8.24 40.34
CA GLU A 710 36.14 8.30 39.17
C GLU A 710 34.82 8.98 39.51
N ASP A 711 34.14 8.57 40.58
CA ASP A 711 33.15 9.40 41.27
C ASP A 711 33.85 10.53 42.04
N ALA A 712 34.36 11.49 41.27
CA ALA A 712 35.11 12.64 41.76
C ALA A 712 34.29 13.58 42.66
N ASN A 713 32.97 13.34 42.81
CA ASN A 713 32.09 14.11 43.67
C ASN A 713 31.42 13.31 44.81
N LYS A 714 31.62 11.98 44.82
CA LYS A 714 31.26 10.99 45.87
C LYS A 714 29.77 11.00 46.18
N ASN A 715 28.96 10.66 45.18
CA ASN A 715 27.50 10.68 45.21
C ASN A 715 26.80 9.38 44.76
N GLY A 716 27.53 8.37 44.29
CA GLY A 716 27.00 7.07 43.84
C GLY A 716 26.39 7.09 42.42
N ARG A 717 26.73 8.11 41.61
CA ARG A 717 26.23 8.26 40.24
C ARG A 717 27.35 8.65 39.30
N ARG A 718 27.38 8.01 38.14
CA ARG A 718 28.11 8.51 36.97
C ARG A 718 27.50 9.84 36.49
N ASP A 719 28.07 10.96 36.92
CA ASP A 719 27.76 12.27 36.37
C ASP A 719 28.47 12.47 35.01
N GLY A 720 27.90 13.32 34.14
CA GLY A 720 28.36 13.50 32.75
C GLY A 720 29.71 14.23 32.56
N ASN A 721 30.55 14.23 33.59
CA ASN A 721 31.90 14.80 33.62
C ASN A 721 32.91 13.90 34.38
N GLU A 722 32.52 12.67 34.66
CA GLU A 722 33.21 11.66 35.46
C GLU A 722 33.24 10.35 34.64
N THR A 723 34.25 9.53 34.90
CA THR A 723 34.42 8.22 34.26
C THR A 723 33.51 7.18 34.96
N ASP A 724 33.42 5.98 34.40
CA ASP A 724 32.48 4.93 34.80
C ASP A 724 33.26 3.77 35.43
N PRO A 725 33.36 3.65 36.76
CA PRO A 725 34.22 2.66 37.44
C PRO A 725 33.77 1.20 37.26
N ASN A 726 32.79 0.94 36.38
CA ASN A 726 32.40 -0.38 35.91
C ASN A 726 32.88 -0.67 34.47
N LEU A 727 33.59 0.26 33.83
CA LEU A 727 33.98 0.26 32.42
C LEU A 727 35.34 0.95 32.19
N ALA A 728 36.41 0.13 32.19
CA ALA A 728 37.82 0.46 31.89
C ALA A 728 38.13 1.04 30.48
N ASP A 729 37.15 1.67 29.85
CA ASP A 729 37.09 2.34 28.54
C ASP A 729 35.71 3.04 28.52
N THR A 730 35.58 4.13 29.29
CA THR A 730 34.31 4.79 29.67
C THR A 730 33.44 5.21 28.47
N ASP A 731 34.06 5.50 27.33
CA ASP A 731 33.37 5.95 26.10
C ASP A 731 33.41 4.96 24.92
N GLY A 732 34.20 3.88 25.01
CA GLY A 732 34.18 2.72 24.13
C GLY A 732 35.06 2.83 22.89
N ASP A 733 36.20 3.51 22.99
CA ASP A 733 37.09 3.80 21.87
C ASP A 733 38.26 2.79 21.69
N GLY A 734 38.65 2.10 22.75
CA GLY A 734 39.72 1.10 22.80
C GLY A 734 41.03 1.51 23.48
N TYR A 735 41.11 2.65 24.17
CA TYR A 735 42.08 2.94 25.24
C TYR A 735 41.39 2.84 26.62
N SER A 736 42.16 2.66 27.69
CA SER A 736 41.60 2.70 29.06
C SER A 736 41.74 4.10 29.64
N ASP A 737 40.93 4.43 30.64
CA ASP A 737 40.75 5.80 31.11
C ASP A 737 41.99 6.35 31.83
N LEU A 738 42.83 5.49 32.41
CA LEU A 738 44.18 5.82 32.88
C LEU A 738 45.15 6.23 31.75
N ASP A 739 45.08 5.56 30.59
CA ASP A 739 46.02 5.71 29.47
C ASP A 739 45.55 6.76 28.45
N ASP A 740 44.25 7.09 28.43
CA ASP A 740 43.67 8.15 27.61
C ASP A 740 43.87 9.56 28.21
N ARG A 741 43.63 10.58 27.40
CA ARG A 741 43.72 11.99 27.79
C ARG A 741 42.38 12.74 27.73
N TYR A 742 41.35 12.13 27.17
CA TYR A 742 39.99 12.63 27.09
C TYR A 742 38.96 11.48 27.14
N PRO A 743 38.92 10.66 28.23
CA PRO A 743 38.09 9.44 28.39
C PRO A 743 36.55 9.65 28.43
N LEU A 744 36.06 10.74 27.84
CA LEU A 744 34.66 11.16 27.78
C LEU A 744 34.33 11.75 26.38
N ASP A 745 35.16 11.47 25.37
CA ASP A 745 35.07 11.95 24.00
C ASP A 745 35.60 10.87 23.04
N PRO A 746 34.71 9.96 22.53
CA PRO A 746 35.05 8.76 21.72
C PRO A 746 35.56 9.08 20.31
N THR A 747 36.21 10.23 20.16
CA THR A 747 36.85 10.74 18.96
C THR A 747 38.25 11.32 19.23
N ARG A 748 38.76 11.32 20.48
CA ARG A 748 39.90 12.16 20.90
C ARG A 748 40.87 11.53 21.92
N HIS A 749 41.54 10.46 21.54
CA HIS A 749 42.38 9.64 22.46
C HIS A 749 43.73 10.27 22.87
N ALA A 750 44.26 11.17 22.03
CA ALA A 750 45.44 11.98 22.35
C ALA A 750 45.49 13.25 21.49
N ASP A 751 46.14 14.31 22.00
CA ASP A 751 46.67 15.35 21.12
C ASP A 751 47.71 14.71 20.17
N LEU A 752 47.46 14.80 18.86
CA LEU A 752 48.25 14.17 17.80
C LEU A 752 49.76 14.49 17.84
N GLU A 753 50.57 13.66 18.52
CA GLU A 753 52.03 13.66 18.35
C GLU A 753 52.42 13.20 16.94
N GLU A 754 52.60 14.17 16.03
CA GLU A 754 53.39 14.16 14.77
C GLU A 754 53.43 12.85 13.91
N GLY A 755 52.41 11.99 13.98
CA GLY A 755 52.49 10.61 13.49
C GLY A 755 52.21 10.38 12.00
N ASN A 756 51.20 11.04 11.40
CA ASN A 756 50.75 10.67 10.05
C ASN A 756 50.35 11.81 9.09
N SER A 757 51.08 12.93 9.16
CA SER A 757 51.08 13.94 8.08
C SER A 757 51.61 13.42 6.73
N ASN A 758 52.04 12.15 6.67
CA ASN A 758 52.44 11.45 5.46
C ASN A 758 51.35 11.35 4.39
N ALA A 759 50.05 11.33 4.72
CA ALA A 759 49.02 11.31 3.66
C ALA A 759 49.10 12.55 2.76
N LEU A 760 49.14 13.74 3.36
CA LEU A 760 49.26 15.01 2.63
C LEU A 760 50.68 15.24 2.10
N LEU A 761 51.72 14.80 2.81
CA LEU A 761 53.12 14.97 2.39
C LEU A 761 53.53 13.96 1.30
N VAL A 762 53.00 12.74 1.29
CA VAL A 762 53.09 11.80 0.16
C VAL A 762 52.26 12.30 -1.02
N LEU A 763 51.05 12.85 -0.82
CA LEU A 763 50.30 13.50 -1.89
C LEU A 763 51.09 14.68 -2.48
N LEU A 764 51.70 15.51 -1.64
CA LEU A 764 52.57 16.62 -2.05
C LEU A 764 53.85 16.11 -2.73
N MET A 765 54.47 15.03 -2.26
CA MET A 765 55.60 14.38 -2.93
C MET A 765 55.19 13.80 -4.28
N VAL A 766 54.03 13.16 -4.41
CA VAL A 766 53.52 12.60 -5.67
C VAL A 766 53.17 13.73 -6.65
N VAL A 767 52.61 14.84 -6.18
CA VAL A 767 52.37 16.04 -6.98
C VAL A 767 53.69 16.73 -7.37
N VAL A 768 54.66 16.87 -6.46
CA VAL A 768 55.96 17.49 -6.72
C VAL A 768 56.84 16.62 -7.61
N VAL A 769 56.86 15.29 -7.41
CA VAL A 769 57.54 14.32 -8.28
C VAL A 769 56.82 14.21 -9.62
N GLY A 770 55.48 14.27 -9.65
CA GLY A 770 54.70 14.36 -10.89
C GLY A 770 55.04 15.63 -11.68
N ILE A 771 55.09 16.79 -11.02
CA ILE A 771 55.57 18.05 -11.59
C ILE A 771 57.05 17.94 -11.99
N LEU A 772 57.91 17.27 -11.22
CA LEU A 772 59.31 17.05 -11.58
C LEU A 772 59.45 16.14 -12.80
N ILE A 773 58.61 15.11 -12.94
CA ILE A 773 58.57 14.21 -14.09
C ILE A 773 58.02 14.95 -15.31
N ILE A 774 57.01 15.80 -15.15
CA ILE A 774 56.48 16.67 -16.23
C ILE A 774 57.55 17.70 -16.64
N LEU A 775 58.24 18.33 -15.69
CA LEU A 775 59.35 19.26 -15.96
C LEU A 775 60.58 18.56 -16.52
N LEU A 776 60.88 17.33 -16.12
CA LEU A 776 61.97 16.52 -16.66
C LEU A 776 61.62 16.03 -18.06
N ALA A 777 60.38 15.62 -18.32
CA ALA A 777 59.88 15.26 -19.64
C ALA A 777 59.81 16.48 -20.56
N TYR A 778 59.45 17.66 -20.04
CA TYR A 778 59.49 18.93 -20.77
C TYR A 778 60.93 19.38 -21.04
N ALA A 779 61.84 19.25 -20.08
CA ALA A 779 63.26 19.50 -20.26
C ALA A 779 63.90 18.50 -21.24
N LEU A 780 63.48 17.22 -21.22
CA LEU A 780 63.92 16.19 -22.15
C LEU A 780 63.31 16.42 -23.55
N TYR A 781 62.07 16.88 -23.65
CA TYR A 781 61.43 17.35 -24.88
C TYR A 781 62.18 18.56 -25.47
N LEU A 782 62.62 19.51 -24.64
CA LEU A 782 63.53 20.60 -25.06
C LEU A 782 64.93 20.07 -25.44
N ARG A 783 65.44 19.02 -24.79
CA ARG A 783 66.75 18.40 -25.10
C ARG A 783 66.72 17.55 -26.37
N LEU A 784 65.58 16.93 -26.70
CA LEU A 784 65.37 16.09 -27.89
C LEU A 784 64.83 16.91 -29.08
N GLY A 785 64.12 18.01 -28.82
CA GLY A 785 63.78 19.05 -29.80
C GLY A 785 64.93 20.01 -30.12
N GLY A 786 66.01 19.98 -29.33
CA GLY A 786 67.22 20.80 -29.48
C GLY A 786 68.26 20.27 -30.47
N GLY A 787 67.85 19.55 -31.51
CA GLY A 787 68.74 18.98 -32.52
C GLY A 787 69.16 20.00 -33.59
N ASN A 788 70.39 20.53 -33.47
CA ASN A 788 70.98 21.63 -34.25
C ASN A 788 70.36 23.02 -33.98
N GLY A 789 71.14 24.10 -33.82
CA GLY A 789 72.60 24.18 -33.76
C GLY A 789 73.12 25.61 -33.92
N THR A 790 74.46 25.75 -33.94
CA THR A 790 75.24 26.96 -34.27
C THR A 790 75.14 28.17 -33.31
N SER A 791 76.23 28.44 -32.58
CA SER A 791 76.84 29.77 -32.64
C SER A 791 77.42 29.97 -34.06
N GLY A 792 77.55 31.16 -34.63
CA GLY A 792 78.24 32.31 -34.05
C GLY A 792 79.76 32.04 -34.04
N GLY A 793 80.59 32.69 -34.86
CA GLY A 793 80.28 33.69 -35.89
C GLY A 793 81.56 34.24 -36.55
N GLU A 794 81.40 35.25 -37.41
CA GLU A 794 82.44 36.17 -37.94
C GLU A 794 83.60 35.57 -38.78
N GLU A 795 83.60 35.85 -40.09
CA GLU A 795 84.78 35.68 -40.96
C GLU A 795 85.84 36.76 -40.70
N GLY A 796 87.13 36.38 -40.76
CA GLY A 796 88.24 37.24 -40.36
C GLY A 796 89.41 37.44 -41.33
N HIS A 797 89.70 36.55 -42.30
CA HIS A 797 90.62 36.84 -43.44
C HIS A 797 90.90 35.70 -44.46
N ARG A 798 91.05 36.11 -45.74
CA ARG A 798 91.92 35.58 -46.83
C ARG A 798 91.48 34.39 -47.73
N GLU A 799 91.32 34.76 -49.02
CA GLU A 799 91.65 34.04 -50.29
C GLU A 799 90.73 32.94 -50.92
N ARG A 800 90.03 33.38 -52.00
CA ARG A 800 89.77 32.70 -53.30
C ARG A 800 88.68 31.60 -53.48
N GLY A 801 87.45 32.04 -53.82
CA GLY A 801 87.05 32.16 -55.25
C GLY A 801 85.92 31.27 -55.87
N ARG A 802 84.91 31.94 -56.48
CA ARG A 802 83.87 31.47 -57.46
C ARG A 802 82.77 30.52 -56.90
N LYS A 803 81.48 30.56 -57.30
CA LYS A 803 80.65 31.44 -58.18
C LYS A 803 79.13 31.29 -57.81
N ALA A 804 78.25 32.22 -58.24
CA ALA A 804 76.80 32.32 -57.96
C ALA A 804 75.90 31.62 -59.05
N PRO A 805 74.51 31.73 -59.16
CA PRO A 805 73.52 32.59 -58.45
C PRO A 805 72.04 32.04 -58.18
N GLU A 806 71.19 32.91 -57.56
CA GLU A 806 69.69 33.13 -57.49
C GLU A 806 68.61 32.27 -58.24
N PRO A 807 67.25 32.39 -57.97
CA PRO A 807 66.40 33.43 -57.29
C PRO A 807 65.35 32.86 -56.24
N ARG A 808 64.11 33.34 -55.85
CA ARG A 808 63.15 34.42 -56.29
C ARG A 808 62.17 35.07 -55.23
N ARG A 809 60.83 34.82 -55.24
CA ARG A 809 59.66 35.63 -54.68
C ARG A 809 58.40 34.74 -54.42
N GLU A 810 57.21 35.07 -53.85
CA GLU A 810 56.41 36.23 -53.26
C GLU A 810 55.30 35.62 -52.31
N GLY A 811 54.28 36.20 -51.61
CA GLY A 811 53.69 37.55 -51.32
C GLY A 811 52.16 37.67 -51.66
N GLY A 812 51.16 38.14 -50.87
CA GLY A 812 50.97 38.64 -49.46
C GLY A 812 49.52 39.19 -49.17
N THR A 813 49.24 39.85 -48.00
CA THR A 813 48.03 40.72 -47.61
C THR A 813 46.62 40.05 -47.36
N THR A 814 45.51 40.54 -46.73
CA THR A 814 44.96 41.74 -45.94
C THR A 814 43.50 41.45 -45.40
N ILE A 815 42.69 42.17 -44.55
CA ILE A 815 42.84 43.12 -43.38
C ILE A 815 41.46 43.65 -42.75
N ARG A 816 41.30 43.74 -41.39
CA ARG A 816 40.41 44.65 -40.53
C ARG A 816 38.83 44.61 -40.57
N THR A 817 37.97 45.27 -39.74
CA THR A 817 37.76 45.49 -38.23
C THR A 817 36.43 46.28 -37.86
N ARG A 818 35.87 46.09 -36.62
CA ARG A 818 35.12 47.06 -35.69
C ARG A 818 33.56 47.31 -35.72
N ARG A 819 32.97 47.41 -34.50
CA ARG A 819 31.78 48.22 -33.98
C ARG A 819 30.33 47.96 -34.47
N GLY A 820 29.35 48.05 -33.55
CA GLY A 820 27.89 48.20 -33.82
C GLY A 820 27.02 48.26 -32.53
N GLU A 821 25.85 48.93 -32.55
CA GLU A 821 24.96 49.17 -31.38
C GLU A 821 23.61 48.41 -31.44
N LYS A 822 22.99 48.22 -30.26
CA LYS A 822 21.53 48.27 -29.93
C LYS A 822 20.49 47.31 -30.56
N ALA A 823 19.78 46.66 -29.63
CA ALA A 823 18.31 46.60 -29.47
C ALA A 823 17.42 45.81 -30.45
N GLY A 824 16.90 44.68 -29.93
CA GLY A 824 15.44 44.49 -29.76
C GLY A 824 14.67 43.76 -30.87
N GLY A 825 13.89 42.76 -30.47
CA GLY A 825 12.81 42.18 -31.28
C GLY A 825 12.86 40.66 -31.46
N ASN A 826 11.74 40.01 -31.16
CA ASN A 826 11.41 38.63 -31.55
C ASN A 826 11.47 38.48 -33.09
N GLU A 827 11.51 37.29 -33.71
CA GLU A 827 10.72 36.08 -33.43
C GLU A 827 11.24 34.86 -34.25
N ARG A 828 10.76 33.66 -33.89
CA ARG A 828 10.70 32.39 -34.68
C ARG A 828 11.96 31.55 -34.99
N GLU A 829 11.86 30.30 -34.51
CA GLU A 829 11.94 29.03 -35.26
C GLU A 829 13.19 28.69 -36.13
N GLY A 830 13.81 27.53 -35.79
CA GLY A 830 14.09 26.51 -36.81
C GLY A 830 15.53 26.00 -36.96
N TYR A 831 15.78 24.79 -36.40
CA TYR A 831 16.78 23.79 -36.87
C TYR A 831 18.29 24.17 -36.84
N GLU A 832 19.26 23.25 -36.79
CA GLU A 832 19.35 21.90 -36.19
C GLU A 832 20.79 21.37 -36.32
N ARG A 833 21.28 20.59 -35.33
CA ARG A 833 22.42 19.64 -35.42
C ARG A 833 23.79 20.29 -35.84
N ARG A 834 24.96 19.65 -35.78
CA ARG A 834 25.43 18.26 -35.59
C ARG A 834 26.69 18.33 -34.67
N ARG A 835 26.92 17.37 -33.75
CA ARG A 835 27.78 16.16 -33.89
C ARG A 835 29.22 16.43 -34.35
N GLU A 836 30.28 15.72 -33.94
CA GLU A 836 30.49 14.58 -33.01
C GLU A 836 32.02 14.39 -32.84
N ASN A 837 32.48 13.75 -31.76
CA ASN A 837 33.21 12.47 -31.90
C ASN A 837 33.52 11.74 -30.57
N ARG A 838 33.48 10.41 -30.66
CA ARG A 838 33.66 9.42 -29.59
C ARG A 838 35.13 9.13 -29.27
N LYS A 839 35.38 8.52 -28.10
CA LYS A 839 35.89 7.13 -27.99
C LYS A 839 35.72 6.58 -26.56
N GLY A 840 35.51 5.26 -26.47
CA GLY A 840 35.49 4.48 -25.21
C GLY A 840 36.90 4.02 -24.77
N PRO A 841 37.07 2.86 -24.13
CA PRO A 841 36.19 1.68 -24.20
C PRO A 841 34.87 1.80 -23.44
#